data_AF-A0A8H4SUB1-F1
#
_entry.id   AF-A0A8H4SUB1-F1
#
_cell.length_a   1.000
_cell.length_b   1.000
_cell.length_c   1.000
_cell.angle_alpha   90.00
_cell.angle_beta   90.00
_cell.angle_gamma   90.00
#
_symmetry.space_group_name_H-M   'P 1'
#
loop_
_entity.id
_entity.type
_entity.pdbx_description
1 polymer ?
#
loop_
_entity_poly.entity_id
_entity_poly.type
_entity_poly.pdbx_seq_one_letter_code
_entity_poly.pdbx_strand_id
1 'polypeptide(L)'
;MQQRLRSLKRPLLLAAAATTTVTLGGAYYASRSKTHVVDKPLVPLKRDDKNRIVPPTFSATKTRASQLAELRRSGEDTEYDLLIIGGGATGTGIAVDAVTRGLKVALVERDDFSSGTSSKSTKLVHGGVRYLEKAVWNLDYGQLQLVMEALRERKTFLNIAPHLSSSLPILLPLQKWWEAPYFWAGTKAYDLLAGSQGLESSYYMSKNKALEAFPLLRRENMVGALVYYDGQHNDSRMNVALALTASHYGATVLNHVEVTGLEKDANGKIMGAQVRDVLASKNGDAASAQPFKVRAKGVVNATGPFTDAIHQMDDPSRKPIVAPASGVHIMLPKEICPNGLGLLDAATSDGRVIFVLPWQGYTLAGTTDNPCEVEAAPVAQQQDVDFILKEVSKLLTPESVLSRKDVLAAWSGIRPLVKNPNAKNTESLVRSHLITTSPSGLLTCAGGKWTTYREMAEDTVNEAIKLFDLKPQAVALPDISGAGASGFTTRGVCCTRNVPLIGAHGYSTSLASQLMEVYNIDADIADHLAHNYGDRAWTLLSISPALNTRLVSSLPFIEAEVSHGIRSEAACTIPDIIARRTRLSFLDSHKALEALPRVLDIASTELQWSAARKEQEKADAIKFLASMGLEQQTDAPVQASQEEKMPVRSIEHSSHPTRVGGLDVDLNGLGGTSSYSKSRDD
;
A
#
# COMPACT_ATOMS: atom_id res chain seq x y z
N MET A 1 21.96 -49.58 -44.23
CA MET A 1 21.67 -48.15 -43.93
C MET A 1 20.18 -47.77 -44.00
N GLN A 2 19.23 -48.71 -44.15
CA GLN A 2 17.77 -48.41 -44.18
C GLN A 2 17.00 -48.78 -42.90
N GLN A 3 17.64 -49.36 -41.88
CA GLN A 3 16.99 -49.72 -40.61
C GLN A 3 17.18 -48.68 -39.47
N ARG A 4 18.04 -47.67 -39.65
CA ARG A 4 18.23 -46.56 -38.67
C ARG A 4 17.33 -45.34 -38.89
N LEU A 5 16.51 -45.33 -39.95
CA LEU A 5 15.63 -44.20 -40.30
C LEU A 5 14.17 -44.36 -39.84
N ARG A 6 13.80 -45.48 -39.19
CA ARG A 6 12.45 -45.71 -38.68
C ARG A 6 12.24 -45.37 -37.19
N SER A 7 13.29 -45.17 -36.39
CA SER A 7 13.14 -44.81 -34.96
C SER A 7 13.03 -43.30 -34.69
N LEU A 8 13.27 -42.45 -35.69
CA LEU A 8 13.22 -40.98 -35.55
C LEU A 8 11.85 -40.36 -35.89
N LYS A 9 10.91 -41.11 -36.49
CA LYS A 9 9.62 -40.54 -36.93
C LYS A 9 8.61 -40.31 -35.79
N ARG A 10 8.66 -41.09 -34.70
CA ARG A 10 7.76 -40.92 -33.54
C ARG A 10 8.09 -39.69 -32.66
N PRO A 11 9.35 -39.37 -32.32
CA PRO A 11 9.66 -38.16 -31.58
C PRO A 11 9.50 -36.86 -32.39
N LEU A 12 9.69 -36.90 -33.72
CA LEU A 12 9.47 -35.74 -34.60
C LEU A 12 7.99 -35.38 -34.79
N LEU A 13 7.08 -36.37 -34.80
CA LEU A 13 5.63 -36.13 -34.84
C LEU A 13 5.08 -35.57 -33.51
N LEU A 14 5.61 -36.02 -32.37
CA LEU A 14 5.29 -35.46 -31.05
C LEU A 14 5.86 -34.04 -30.88
N ALA A 15 7.07 -33.78 -31.37
CA ALA A 15 7.65 -32.44 -31.39
C ALA A 15 6.84 -31.51 -32.30
N ALA A 16 6.45 -31.94 -33.51
CA ALA A 16 5.61 -31.13 -34.40
C ALA A 16 4.22 -30.86 -33.82
N ALA A 17 3.56 -31.85 -33.19
CA ALA A 17 2.28 -31.66 -32.52
C ALA A 17 2.37 -30.69 -31.32
N ALA A 18 3.45 -30.78 -30.51
CA ALA A 18 3.73 -29.86 -29.42
C ALA A 18 4.06 -28.44 -29.93
N THR A 19 4.78 -28.32 -31.04
CA THR A 19 5.12 -27.01 -31.64
C THR A 19 3.88 -26.35 -32.24
N THR A 20 2.96 -27.13 -32.82
CA THR A 20 1.71 -26.63 -33.44
C THR A 20 0.68 -26.21 -32.38
N THR A 21 0.60 -26.92 -31.25
CA THR A 21 -0.24 -26.51 -30.11
C THR A 21 0.33 -25.33 -29.34
N VAL A 22 1.66 -25.21 -29.22
CA VAL A 22 2.31 -24.02 -28.64
C VAL A 22 2.19 -22.79 -29.53
N THR A 23 2.22 -22.94 -30.86
CA THR A 23 2.05 -21.81 -31.79
C THR A 23 0.60 -21.36 -31.90
N LEU A 24 -0.38 -22.28 -31.95
CA LEU A 24 -1.80 -21.93 -31.91
C LEU A 24 -2.24 -21.38 -30.54
N GLY A 25 -1.75 -21.97 -29.44
CA GLY A 25 -1.98 -21.46 -28.09
C GLY A 25 -1.29 -20.12 -27.83
N GLY A 26 -0.07 -19.94 -28.36
CA GLY A 26 0.68 -18.69 -28.30
C GLY A 26 0.06 -17.56 -29.13
N ALA A 27 -0.45 -17.86 -30.32
CA ALA A 27 -1.18 -16.89 -31.15
C ALA A 27 -2.56 -16.54 -30.55
N TYR A 28 -3.29 -17.53 -30.00
CA TYR A 28 -4.55 -17.28 -29.30
C TYR A 28 -4.34 -16.45 -28.02
N TYR A 29 -3.27 -16.72 -27.25
CA TYR A 29 -2.91 -15.95 -26.05
C TYR A 29 -2.41 -14.53 -26.39
N ALA A 30 -1.63 -14.37 -27.46
CA ALA A 30 -1.15 -13.07 -27.93
C ALA A 30 -2.26 -12.18 -28.54
N SER A 31 -3.32 -12.78 -29.11
CA SER A 31 -4.44 -12.04 -29.71
C SER A 31 -5.43 -11.44 -28.71
N ARG A 32 -5.32 -11.78 -27.41
CA ARG A 32 -6.09 -11.09 -26.38
C ARG A 32 -5.47 -9.73 -26.10
N SER A 33 -5.91 -8.74 -26.86
CA SER A 33 -5.85 -7.33 -26.45
C SER A 33 -6.43 -7.21 -25.04
N LYS A 34 -5.56 -7.15 -24.03
CA LYS A 34 -5.94 -6.87 -22.65
C LYS A 34 -6.28 -5.39 -22.59
N THR A 35 -7.52 -5.01 -22.87
CA THR A 35 -8.06 -3.73 -22.37
C THR A 35 -7.88 -3.78 -20.86
N HIS A 36 -6.91 -3.03 -20.35
CA HIS A 36 -6.72 -2.92 -18.93
C HIS A 36 -7.96 -2.21 -18.37
N VAL A 37 -8.47 -2.68 -17.22
CA VAL A 37 -9.70 -2.17 -16.59
C VAL A 37 -9.64 -0.65 -16.32
N VAL A 38 -8.45 -0.06 -16.38
CA VAL A 38 -8.13 1.35 -16.13
C VAL A 38 -8.30 2.31 -17.30
N ASP A 39 -8.51 1.82 -18.53
CA ASP A 39 -8.62 2.73 -19.69
C ASP A 39 -9.94 3.51 -19.73
N LYS A 40 -10.96 3.04 -18.99
CA LYS A 40 -12.26 3.70 -18.88
C LYS A 40 -12.75 3.71 -17.43
N PRO A 41 -13.33 4.82 -16.96
CA PRO A 41 -13.90 4.87 -15.62
C PRO A 41 -15.14 3.97 -15.52
N LEU A 42 -15.38 3.42 -14.32
CA LEU A 42 -16.59 2.66 -14.01
C LEU A 42 -17.84 3.53 -14.14
N VAL A 43 -17.72 4.80 -13.75
CA VAL A 43 -18.76 5.82 -13.87
C VAL A 43 -18.18 7.00 -14.67
N PRO A 44 -18.54 7.14 -15.96
CA PRO A 44 -18.04 8.22 -16.79
C PRO A 44 -18.41 9.61 -16.27
N LEU A 45 -17.49 10.56 -16.44
CA LEU A 45 -17.75 11.96 -16.14
C LEU A 45 -18.84 12.51 -17.07
N LYS A 46 -19.69 13.38 -16.51
CA LYS A 46 -20.67 14.14 -17.27
C LYS A 46 -20.00 15.36 -17.88
N ARG A 47 -20.47 15.76 -19.07
CA ARG A 47 -20.12 17.03 -19.70
C ARG A 47 -21.39 17.85 -19.92
N ASP A 48 -21.27 19.18 -19.84
CA ASP A 48 -22.38 20.09 -20.11
C ASP A 48 -22.60 20.29 -21.62
N ASP A 49 -23.61 21.10 -22.00
CA ASP A 49 -23.95 21.37 -23.40
C ASP A 49 -22.82 22.08 -24.18
N LYS A 50 -21.83 22.65 -23.48
CA LYS A 50 -20.63 23.27 -24.04
C LYS A 50 -19.44 22.30 -24.05
N ASN A 51 -19.68 21.01 -23.80
CA ASN A 51 -18.70 19.96 -23.71
C ASN A 51 -17.65 20.17 -22.60
N ARG A 52 -17.95 20.92 -21.54
CA ARG A 52 -17.06 21.10 -20.38
C ARG A 52 -17.31 20.03 -19.34
N ILE A 53 -16.27 19.56 -18.65
CA ILE A 53 -16.41 18.61 -17.56
C ILE A 53 -17.28 19.22 -16.45
N VAL A 54 -18.27 18.44 -15.98
CA VAL A 54 -19.00 18.74 -14.76
C VAL A 54 -18.39 17.89 -13.64
N PRO A 55 -17.64 18.49 -12.69
CA PRO A 55 -17.04 17.75 -11.58
C PRO A 55 -18.09 16.95 -10.80
N PRO A 56 -17.78 15.71 -10.38
CA PRO A 56 -18.68 14.93 -9.54
C PRO A 56 -18.82 15.55 -8.14
N THR A 57 -19.98 15.33 -7.51
CA THR A 57 -20.28 15.80 -6.16
C THR A 57 -20.53 14.61 -5.25
N PHE A 58 -19.73 14.46 -4.21
CA PHE A 58 -19.78 13.29 -3.34
C PHE A 58 -20.53 13.57 -2.04
N SER A 59 -21.13 12.54 -1.47
CA SER A 59 -21.70 12.61 -0.12
C SER A 59 -20.62 12.94 0.92
N ALA A 60 -20.94 13.77 1.91
CA ALA A 60 -20.03 14.04 3.00
C ALA A 60 -19.74 12.78 3.84
N THR A 61 -18.49 12.63 4.27
CA THR A 61 -18.09 11.59 5.23
C THR A 61 -18.73 11.86 6.59
N LYS A 62 -19.21 10.83 7.28
CA LYS A 62 -19.70 10.98 8.66
C LYS A 62 -18.58 11.54 9.55
N THR A 63 -18.87 12.60 10.29
CA THR A 63 -17.88 13.20 11.20
C THR A 63 -17.53 12.24 12.34
N ARG A 64 -16.30 12.32 12.85
CA ARG A 64 -15.87 11.51 13.99
C ARG A 64 -16.79 11.70 15.21
N ALA A 65 -17.18 12.94 15.50
CA ALA A 65 -18.08 13.25 16.62
C ALA A 65 -19.45 12.55 16.49
N SER A 66 -20.03 12.55 15.28
CA SER A 66 -21.29 11.85 15.02
C SER A 66 -21.16 10.33 15.19
N GLN A 67 -20.07 9.75 14.69
CA GLN A 67 -19.81 8.32 14.83
C GLN A 67 -19.54 7.93 16.29
N LEU A 68 -18.84 8.77 17.06
CA LEU A 68 -18.60 8.54 18.49
C LEU A 68 -19.91 8.59 19.29
N ALA A 69 -20.81 9.52 18.97
CA ALA A 69 -22.15 9.57 19.56
C ALA A 69 -22.99 8.34 19.18
N GLU A 70 -22.87 7.82 17.96
CA GLU A 70 -23.50 6.56 17.52
C GLU A 70 -22.94 5.36 18.30
N LEU A 71 -21.62 5.32 18.53
CA LEU A 71 -20.97 4.28 19.32
C LEU A 71 -21.41 4.31 20.79
N ARG A 72 -21.47 5.49 21.41
CA ARG A 72 -21.89 5.68 22.82
C ARG A 72 -23.34 5.30 23.10
N ARG A 73 -24.23 5.45 22.12
CA ARG A 73 -25.65 5.03 22.23
C ARG A 73 -25.85 3.51 22.20
N SER A 74 -24.79 2.74 21.93
CA SER A 74 -24.92 1.28 21.93
C SER A 74 -25.10 0.75 23.35
N GLY A 75 -26.20 0.01 23.57
CA GLY A 75 -26.58 -0.54 24.87
C GLY A 75 -27.73 0.14 25.61
N GLU A 76 -28.25 1.26 25.11
CA GLU A 76 -29.56 1.79 25.56
C GLU A 76 -30.69 1.10 24.78
N ASP A 77 -30.78 1.35 23.46
CA ASP A 77 -31.81 0.77 22.57
C ASP A 77 -31.22 0.16 21.28
N THR A 78 -29.90 0.19 21.12
CA THR A 78 -29.23 -0.23 19.89
C THR A 78 -28.04 -1.14 20.14
N GLU A 79 -28.01 -2.27 19.46
CA GLU A 79 -26.92 -3.26 19.49
C GLU A 79 -26.32 -3.39 18.08
N TYR A 80 -25.01 -3.61 18.00
CA TYR A 80 -24.33 -3.95 16.75
C TYR A 80 -24.39 -5.47 16.49
N ASP A 81 -24.48 -5.88 15.24
CA ASP A 81 -24.31 -7.30 14.90
C ASP A 81 -22.84 -7.72 15.12
N LEU A 82 -21.90 -6.85 14.74
CA LEU A 82 -20.47 -7.08 14.91
C LEU A 82 -19.73 -5.83 15.41
N LEU A 83 -18.91 -6.03 16.44
CA LEU A 83 -17.85 -5.10 16.84
C LEU A 83 -16.50 -5.67 16.42
N ILE A 84 -15.77 -4.95 15.58
CA ILE A 84 -14.46 -5.32 15.04
C ILE A 84 -13.39 -4.50 15.77
N ILE A 85 -12.40 -5.19 16.32
CA ILE A 85 -11.27 -4.59 17.04
C ILE A 85 -10.04 -4.62 16.14
N GLY A 86 -9.56 -3.43 15.76
CA GLY A 86 -8.40 -3.22 14.89
C GLY A 86 -8.79 -2.70 13.51
N GLY A 87 -8.21 -1.57 13.11
CA GLY A 87 -8.41 -0.87 11.84
C GLY A 87 -7.27 -1.05 10.84
N GLY A 88 -6.58 -2.19 10.89
CA GLY A 88 -5.70 -2.65 9.81
C GLY A 88 -6.48 -3.35 8.68
N ALA A 89 -5.77 -3.85 7.68
CA ALA A 89 -6.37 -4.43 6.45
C ALA A 89 -7.38 -5.54 6.74
N THR A 90 -7.09 -6.38 7.75
CA THR A 90 -8.00 -7.43 8.19
C THR A 90 -9.31 -6.86 8.71
N GLY A 91 -9.26 -5.94 9.67
CA GLY A 91 -10.47 -5.38 10.29
C GLY A 91 -11.29 -4.50 9.34
N THR A 92 -10.63 -3.64 8.56
CA THR A 92 -11.31 -2.80 7.57
C THR A 92 -11.91 -3.63 6.44
N GLY A 93 -11.25 -4.70 6.01
CA GLY A 93 -11.80 -5.69 5.08
C GLY A 93 -13.05 -6.39 5.64
N ILE A 94 -12.99 -6.85 6.89
CA ILE A 94 -14.15 -7.46 7.58
C ILE A 94 -15.30 -6.46 7.67
N ALA A 95 -15.03 -5.18 7.94
CA ALA A 95 -16.05 -4.15 8.03
C ALA A 95 -16.76 -3.92 6.68
N VAL A 96 -16.00 -3.83 5.58
CA VAL A 96 -16.57 -3.70 4.22
C VAL A 96 -17.42 -4.93 3.86
N ASP A 97 -16.94 -6.14 4.13
CA ASP A 97 -17.70 -7.34 3.83
C ASP A 97 -18.98 -7.46 4.68
N ALA A 98 -18.88 -7.25 5.99
CA ALA A 98 -20.02 -7.34 6.89
C ALA A 98 -21.10 -6.29 6.57
N VAL A 99 -20.72 -5.02 6.34
CA VAL A 99 -21.70 -3.96 6.05
C VAL A 99 -22.37 -4.17 4.69
N THR A 100 -21.65 -4.67 3.68
CA THR A 100 -22.24 -4.96 2.36
C THR A 100 -23.14 -6.19 2.37
N ARG A 101 -23.06 -7.05 3.40
CA ARG A 101 -24.03 -8.12 3.67
C ARG A 101 -25.25 -7.66 4.48
N GLY A 102 -25.38 -6.36 4.75
CA GLY A 102 -26.51 -5.78 5.46
C GLY A 102 -26.45 -5.91 6.99
N LEU A 103 -25.28 -6.22 7.56
CA LEU A 103 -25.06 -6.28 9.00
C LEU A 103 -24.80 -4.88 9.57
N LYS A 104 -25.19 -4.66 10.82
CA LYS A 104 -24.87 -3.44 11.56
C LYS A 104 -23.50 -3.57 12.23
N VAL A 105 -22.54 -2.78 11.76
CA VAL A 105 -21.12 -2.96 12.09
C VAL A 105 -20.55 -1.75 12.83
N ALA A 106 -19.77 -2.01 13.87
CA ALA A 106 -18.83 -1.08 14.47
C ALA A 106 -17.39 -1.56 14.30
N LEU A 107 -16.47 -0.66 13.99
CA LEU A 107 -15.02 -0.89 14.00
C LEU A 107 -14.34 0.17 14.85
N VAL A 108 -13.46 -0.26 15.74
CA VAL A 108 -12.62 0.62 16.56
C VAL A 108 -11.14 0.31 16.37
N GLU A 109 -10.34 1.36 16.24
CA GLU A 109 -8.88 1.32 16.09
C GLU A 109 -8.24 2.22 17.14
N ARG A 110 -7.30 1.69 17.92
CA ARG A 110 -6.66 2.43 19.03
C ARG A 110 -5.89 3.64 18.54
N ASP A 111 -5.15 3.49 17.46
CA ASP A 111 -4.31 4.53 16.87
C ASP A 111 -5.04 5.06 15.61
N ASP A 112 -4.35 5.22 14.48
CA ASP A 112 -5.00 5.55 13.21
C ASP A 112 -5.21 4.32 12.33
N PHE A 113 -6.14 4.40 11.37
CA PHE A 113 -6.29 3.36 10.36
C PHE A 113 -4.95 3.10 9.68
N SER A 114 -4.57 1.83 9.59
CA SER A 114 -3.29 1.37 9.02
C SER A 114 -2.02 1.70 9.81
N SER A 115 -2.09 2.25 11.02
CA SER A 115 -0.92 2.63 11.84
C SER A 115 0.06 1.48 12.15
N GLY A 116 -0.48 0.27 12.32
CA GLY A 116 0.26 -0.97 12.53
C GLY A 116 0.92 -1.52 11.26
N THR A 117 0.99 -2.86 11.16
CA THR A 117 1.65 -3.57 10.06
C THR A 117 1.14 -3.17 8.67
N SER A 118 -0.13 -2.80 8.56
CA SER A 118 -0.79 -2.52 7.28
C SER A 118 -0.21 -1.32 6.50
N SER A 119 0.59 -0.43 7.11
CA SER A 119 1.29 0.66 6.40
C SER A 119 2.79 0.43 6.18
N LYS A 120 3.29 -0.74 6.61
CA LYS A 120 4.72 -1.08 6.69
C LYS A 120 5.06 -2.32 5.85
N SER A 121 4.27 -2.56 4.80
CA SER A 121 4.49 -3.69 3.89
C SER A 121 5.54 -3.34 2.82
N THR A 122 5.90 -4.35 2.02
CA THR A 122 6.70 -4.18 0.79
C THR A 122 5.90 -3.52 -0.35
N LYS A 123 4.61 -3.20 -0.12
CA LYS A 123 3.70 -2.59 -1.10
C LYS A 123 3.50 -3.44 -2.35
N LEU A 124 3.66 -4.76 -2.22
CA LEU A 124 3.41 -5.74 -3.28
C LEU A 124 2.15 -6.53 -2.99
N VAL A 125 1.37 -6.76 -4.05
CA VAL A 125 0.29 -7.73 -4.10
C VAL A 125 0.84 -8.96 -4.82
N HIS A 126 1.79 -9.63 -4.16
CA HIS A 126 2.58 -10.70 -4.77
C HIS A 126 1.74 -11.95 -5.01
N GLY A 127 1.81 -12.51 -6.21
CA GLY A 127 1.09 -13.74 -6.54
C GLY A 127 1.87 -15.04 -6.30
N GLY A 128 3.08 -15.00 -5.72
CA GLY A 128 3.70 -16.20 -5.12
C GLY A 128 4.61 -17.04 -6.01
N VAL A 129 5.41 -16.45 -6.91
CA VAL A 129 6.26 -17.21 -7.87
C VAL A 129 7.18 -18.24 -7.18
N ARG A 130 7.76 -17.89 -6.02
CA ARG A 130 8.60 -18.82 -5.24
C ARG A 130 7.81 -19.99 -4.64
N TYR A 131 6.54 -19.77 -4.31
CA TYR A 131 5.66 -20.85 -3.83
C TYR A 131 5.30 -21.81 -4.97
N LEU A 132 5.19 -21.31 -6.21
CA LEU A 132 4.99 -22.17 -7.38
C LEU A 132 6.18 -23.12 -7.56
N GLU A 133 7.40 -22.63 -7.43
CA GLU A 133 8.61 -23.46 -7.49
C GLU A 133 8.53 -24.60 -6.46
N LYS A 134 8.24 -24.28 -5.19
CA LYS A 134 8.07 -25.30 -4.14
C LYS A 134 6.90 -26.24 -4.40
N ALA A 135 5.77 -25.73 -4.89
CA ALA A 135 4.59 -26.54 -5.19
C ALA A 135 4.89 -27.59 -6.27
N VAL A 136 5.62 -27.19 -7.32
CA VAL A 136 5.99 -28.09 -8.42
C VAL A 136 7.02 -29.12 -7.95
N TRP A 137 8.10 -28.69 -7.28
CA TRP A 137 9.17 -29.59 -6.86
C TRP A 137 8.78 -30.55 -5.74
N ASN A 138 7.92 -30.10 -4.82
CA ASN A 138 7.50 -30.90 -3.66
C ASN A 138 6.12 -31.54 -3.84
N LEU A 139 5.47 -31.37 -5.00
CA LEU A 139 4.09 -31.79 -5.26
C LEU A 139 3.11 -31.31 -4.16
N ASP A 140 3.34 -30.09 -3.66
CA ASP A 140 2.58 -29.52 -2.55
C ASP A 140 1.35 -28.78 -3.08
N TYR A 141 0.21 -29.48 -3.09
CA TYR A 141 -1.07 -28.92 -3.53
C TYR A 141 -1.50 -27.70 -2.71
N GLY A 142 -1.18 -27.66 -1.42
CA GLY A 142 -1.51 -26.52 -0.56
C GLY A 142 -0.76 -25.26 -0.99
N GLN A 143 0.51 -25.38 -1.39
CA GLN A 143 1.27 -24.26 -1.95
C GLN A 143 0.71 -23.80 -3.30
N LEU A 144 0.27 -24.72 -4.15
CA LEU A 144 -0.35 -24.38 -5.43
C LEU A 144 -1.66 -23.60 -5.23
N GLN A 145 -2.50 -24.02 -4.28
CA GLN A 145 -3.75 -23.33 -3.96
C GLN A 145 -3.49 -21.88 -3.51
N LEU A 146 -2.49 -21.66 -2.65
CA LEU A 146 -2.09 -20.31 -2.22
C LEU A 146 -1.66 -19.41 -3.39
N VAL A 147 -0.97 -19.97 -4.40
CA VAL A 147 -0.58 -19.23 -5.61
C VAL A 147 -1.81 -18.83 -6.42
N MET A 148 -2.73 -19.77 -6.66
CA MET A 148 -3.96 -19.50 -7.43
C MET A 148 -4.84 -18.45 -6.74
N GLU A 149 -4.93 -18.51 -5.42
CA GLU A 149 -5.66 -17.55 -4.59
C GLU A 149 -5.05 -16.16 -4.66
N ALA A 150 -3.73 -16.05 -4.45
CA ALA A 150 -3.03 -14.78 -4.54
C ALA A 150 -3.16 -14.15 -5.93
N LEU A 151 -3.14 -14.95 -7.00
CA LEU A 151 -3.36 -14.50 -8.38
C LEU A 151 -4.77 -13.94 -8.59
N ARG A 152 -5.81 -14.58 -8.03
CA ARG A 152 -7.20 -14.09 -8.10
C ARG A 152 -7.37 -12.79 -7.31
N GLU A 153 -6.88 -12.75 -6.09
CA GLU A 153 -6.99 -11.55 -5.24
C GLU A 153 -6.20 -10.37 -5.83
N ARG A 154 -5.04 -10.60 -6.46
CA ARG A 154 -4.31 -9.55 -7.20
C ARG A 154 -5.15 -8.90 -8.30
N LYS A 155 -5.93 -9.68 -9.06
CA LYS A 155 -6.86 -9.10 -10.04
C LYS A 155 -7.95 -8.28 -9.34
N THR A 156 -8.47 -8.77 -8.22
CA THR A 156 -9.47 -8.04 -7.43
C THR A 156 -8.96 -6.67 -7.02
N PHE A 157 -7.73 -6.56 -6.50
CA PHE A 157 -7.10 -5.27 -6.13
C PHE A 157 -7.17 -4.25 -7.27
N LEU A 158 -6.77 -4.65 -8.47
CA LEU A 158 -6.75 -3.81 -9.67
C LEU A 158 -8.15 -3.41 -10.14
N ASN A 159 -9.16 -4.21 -9.84
CA ASN A 159 -10.55 -3.92 -10.20
C ASN A 159 -11.22 -2.97 -9.19
N ILE A 160 -11.03 -3.22 -7.89
CA ILE A 160 -11.75 -2.48 -6.83
C ILE A 160 -11.07 -1.17 -6.46
N ALA A 161 -9.76 -1.07 -6.66
CA ALA A 161 -8.97 0.13 -6.35
C ALA A 161 -7.89 0.37 -7.43
N PRO A 162 -8.29 0.59 -8.69
CA PRO A 162 -7.37 0.79 -9.82
C PRO A 162 -6.45 2.01 -9.68
N HIS A 163 -6.84 3.00 -8.88
CA HIS A 163 -6.02 4.18 -8.60
C HIS A 163 -4.89 3.86 -7.62
N LEU A 164 -5.09 2.88 -6.71
CA LEU A 164 -4.12 2.52 -5.67
C LEU A 164 -3.32 1.27 -5.98
N SER A 165 -3.63 0.59 -7.08
CA SER A 165 -3.02 -0.69 -7.46
C SER A 165 -2.63 -0.68 -8.93
N SER A 166 -1.45 -1.19 -9.25
CA SER A 166 -0.91 -1.21 -10.61
C SER A 166 -0.13 -2.49 -10.90
N SER A 167 0.13 -2.72 -12.20
CA SER A 167 1.06 -3.73 -12.67
C SER A 167 2.49 -3.21 -12.51
N LEU A 168 3.37 -4.00 -11.92
CA LEU A 168 4.78 -3.68 -11.71
C LEU A 168 5.65 -4.70 -12.45
N PRO A 169 6.43 -4.29 -13.46
CA PRO A 169 7.47 -5.14 -14.01
C PRO A 169 8.64 -5.26 -13.04
N ILE A 170 9.14 -6.48 -12.84
CA ILE A 170 10.26 -6.79 -11.96
C ILE A 170 11.31 -7.57 -12.75
N LEU A 171 12.51 -7.02 -12.81
CA LEU A 171 13.66 -7.58 -13.47
C LEU A 171 14.46 -8.47 -12.51
N LEU A 172 14.73 -9.70 -12.94
CA LEU A 172 15.61 -10.68 -12.30
C LEU A 172 16.89 -10.80 -13.13
N PRO A 173 18.03 -10.25 -12.67
CA PRO A 173 19.31 -10.39 -13.35
C PRO A 173 19.78 -11.85 -13.34
N LEU A 174 20.35 -12.32 -14.45
CA LEU A 174 20.87 -13.68 -14.58
C LEU A 174 22.39 -13.69 -14.70
N GLN A 175 23.05 -14.52 -13.91
CA GLN A 175 24.51 -14.63 -13.86
C GLN A 175 25.04 -15.88 -14.58
N LYS A 176 24.22 -16.93 -14.72
CA LYS A 176 24.63 -18.17 -15.38
C LYS A 176 23.73 -18.45 -16.57
N TRP A 177 24.31 -18.97 -17.66
CA TRP A 177 23.57 -19.20 -18.90
C TRP A 177 22.40 -20.19 -18.75
N TRP A 178 22.50 -21.16 -17.83
CA TRP A 178 21.44 -22.14 -17.56
C TRP A 178 20.26 -21.54 -16.78
N GLU A 179 20.46 -20.42 -16.07
CA GLU A 179 19.40 -19.74 -15.35
C GLU A 179 18.35 -19.17 -16.31
N ALA A 180 18.76 -18.79 -17.53
CA ALA A 180 17.86 -18.27 -18.56
C ALA A 180 16.72 -19.24 -18.93
N PRO A 181 16.98 -20.47 -19.42
CA PRO A 181 15.91 -21.42 -19.70
C PRO A 181 15.14 -21.84 -18.43
N TYR A 182 15.80 -21.91 -17.28
CA TYR A 182 15.15 -22.28 -16.00
C TYR A 182 14.09 -21.26 -15.57
N PHE A 183 14.48 -20.00 -15.38
CA PHE A 183 13.57 -18.94 -14.93
C PHE A 183 12.56 -18.55 -16.01
N TRP A 184 12.92 -18.67 -17.30
CA TRP A 184 11.95 -18.52 -18.38
C TRP A 184 10.83 -19.56 -18.28
N ALA A 185 11.17 -20.84 -18.10
CA ALA A 185 10.17 -21.89 -17.94
C ALA A 185 9.29 -21.67 -16.69
N GLY A 186 9.91 -21.30 -15.56
CA GLY A 186 9.19 -21.01 -14.31
C GLY A 186 8.22 -19.83 -14.44
N THR A 187 8.65 -18.72 -15.02
CA THR A 187 7.79 -17.55 -15.24
C THR A 187 6.71 -17.82 -16.30
N LYS A 188 6.96 -18.65 -17.32
CA LYS A 188 5.91 -19.08 -18.25
C LYS A 188 4.90 -20.03 -17.65
N ALA A 189 5.31 -20.94 -16.77
CA ALA A 189 4.38 -21.73 -15.99
C ALA A 189 3.51 -20.83 -15.11
N TYR A 190 4.10 -19.79 -14.51
CA TYR A 190 3.38 -18.80 -13.73
C TYR A 190 2.36 -17.98 -14.57
N ASP A 191 2.75 -17.48 -15.74
CA ASP A 191 1.86 -16.79 -16.70
C ASP A 191 0.68 -17.68 -17.12
N LEU A 192 0.96 -18.96 -17.37
CA LEU A 192 -0.03 -19.95 -17.77
C LEU A 192 -1.04 -20.21 -16.64
N LEU A 193 -0.56 -20.40 -15.41
CA LEU A 193 -1.41 -20.58 -14.22
C LEU A 193 -2.24 -19.33 -13.92
N ALA A 194 -1.68 -18.14 -14.14
CA ALA A 194 -2.41 -16.90 -13.97
C ALA A 194 -3.56 -16.77 -14.98
N GLY A 195 -3.38 -17.24 -16.22
CA GLY A 195 -4.45 -17.30 -17.22
C GLY A 195 -5.16 -15.96 -17.40
N SER A 196 -6.48 -15.94 -17.15
CA SER A 196 -7.32 -14.71 -17.22
C SER A 196 -7.13 -13.73 -16.05
N GLN A 197 -6.36 -14.14 -15.04
CA GLN A 197 -5.94 -13.33 -13.89
C GLN A 197 -4.51 -12.78 -14.05
N GLY A 198 -3.84 -13.12 -15.16
CA GLY A 198 -2.49 -12.65 -15.46
C GLY A 198 -2.46 -11.19 -15.89
N LEU A 199 -1.43 -10.48 -15.41
CA LEU A 199 -0.99 -9.16 -15.86
C LEU A 199 -0.36 -9.26 -17.26
N GLU A 200 0.69 -8.51 -17.56
CA GLU A 200 1.45 -8.71 -18.79
C GLU A 200 2.25 -10.03 -18.75
N SER A 201 2.65 -10.53 -19.92
CA SER A 201 3.40 -11.79 -20.01
C SER A 201 4.89 -11.55 -19.75
N SER A 202 5.53 -12.49 -19.05
CA SER A 202 6.96 -12.45 -18.79
C SER A 202 7.78 -12.47 -20.07
N TYR A 203 9.00 -11.92 -20.05
CA TYR A 203 9.88 -11.98 -21.21
C TYR A 203 11.36 -11.99 -20.82
N TYR A 204 12.19 -12.49 -21.72
CA TYR A 204 13.64 -12.42 -21.60
C TYR A 204 14.14 -11.10 -22.15
N MET A 205 15.00 -10.43 -21.38
CA MET A 205 15.68 -9.21 -21.76
C MET A 205 17.17 -9.50 -21.94
N SER A 206 17.73 -9.13 -23.10
CA SER A 206 19.16 -9.30 -23.35
C SER A 206 19.98 -8.41 -22.42
N LYS A 207 21.25 -8.80 -22.18
CA LYS A 207 22.18 -8.02 -21.35
C LYS A 207 22.21 -6.53 -21.70
N ASN A 208 22.37 -6.20 -22.98
CA ASN A 208 22.48 -4.80 -23.42
C ASN A 208 21.20 -4.01 -23.12
N LYS A 209 20.02 -4.60 -23.37
CA LYS A 209 18.73 -3.95 -23.05
C LYS A 209 18.54 -3.79 -21.56
N ALA A 210 18.96 -4.76 -20.76
CA ALA A 210 18.88 -4.68 -19.30
C ALA A 210 19.79 -3.60 -18.72
N LEU A 211 21.00 -3.44 -19.25
CA LEU A 211 21.92 -2.38 -18.85
C LEU A 211 21.50 -0.99 -19.38
N GLU A 212 20.79 -0.93 -20.50
CA GLU A 212 20.16 0.31 -20.99
C GLU A 212 18.99 0.73 -20.08
N ALA A 213 18.16 -0.24 -19.68
CA ALA A 213 17.04 0.00 -18.76
C ALA A 213 17.52 0.32 -17.33
N PHE A 214 18.60 -0.33 -16.85
CA PHE A 214 19.24 -0.07 -15.57
C PHE A 214 20.74 0.23 -15.74
N PRO A 215 21.12 1.51 -15.93
CA PRO A 215 22.51 1.90 -16.12
C PRO A 215 23.42 1.57 -14.94
N LEU A 216 22.88 1.59 -13.72
CA LEU A 216 23.60 1.29 -12.48
C LEU A 216 23.71 -0.21 -12.19
N LEU A 217 23.07 -1.07 -12.98
CA LEU A 217 23.10 -2.52 -12.75
C LEU A 217 24.50 -3.07 -13.00
N ARG A 218 24.95 -3.94 -12.10
CA ARG A 218 26.24 -4.61 -12.17
C ARG A 218 26.38 -5.43 -13.46
N ARG A 219 27.50 -5.24 -14.16
CA ARG A 219 27.73 -5.80 -15.51
C ARG A 219 28.43 -7.15 -15.49
N GLU A 220 29.22 -7.41 -14.45
CA GLU A 220 30.05 -8.61 -14.31
C GLU A 220 29.18 -9.85 -14.26
N ASN A 221 29.59 -10.89 -15.01
CA ASN A 221 28.91 -12.19 -15.09
C ASN A 221 27.45 -12.17 -15.57
N MET A 222 26.86 -11.00 -15.85
CA MET A 222 25.49 -10.93 -16.34
C MET A 222 25.37 -11.50 -17.75
N VAL A 223 24.45 -12.44 -17.93
CA VAL A 223 24.10 -13.09 -19.20
C VAL A 223 22.87 -12.44 -19.84
N GLY A 224 21.96 -11.93 -19.02
CA GLY A 224 20.72 -11.27 -19.41
C GLY A 224 19.82 -11.09 -18.19
N ALA A 225 18.53 -10.90 -18.43
CA ALA A 225 17.55 -10.79 -17.35
C ALA A 225 16.20 -11.39 -17.75
N LEU A 226 15.40 -11.79 -16.77
CA LEU A 226 13.98 -12.08 -16.96
C LEU A 226 13.17 -10.95 -16.37
N VAL A 227 12.14 -10.51 -17.08
CA VAL A 227 11.14 -9.60 -16.54
C VAL A 227 9.83 -10.36 -16.37
N TYR A 228 9.27 -10.32 -15.18
CA TYR A 228 7.93 -10.80 -14.90
C TYR A 228 7.11 -9.68 -14.24
N TYR A 229 5.79 -9.86 -14.19
CA TYR A 229 4.88 -8.85 -13.69
C TYR A 229 4.20 -9.29 -12.41
N ASP A 230 4.14 -8.36 -11.46
CA ASP A 230 3.38 -8.53 -10.25
C ASP A 230 2.52 -7.31 -9.91
N GLY A 231 1.71 -7.41 -8.86
CA GLY A 231 0.91 -6.29 -8.39
C GLY A 231 1.69 -5.41 -7.42
N GLN A 232 1.56 -4.10 -7.55
CA GLN A 232 2.01 -3.13 -6.56
C GLN A 232 0.78 -2.35 -6.06
N HIS A 233 0.78 -1.95 -4.77
CA HIS A 233 -0.32 -1.17 -4.21
C HIS A 233 0.11 -0.21 -3.10
N ASN A 234 -0.64 0.88 -2.92
CA ASN A 234 -0.48 1.77 -1.77
C ASN A 234 -1.21 1.21 -0.55
N ASP A 235 -0.45 0.55 0.31
CA ASP A 235 -0.93 -0.18 1.48
C ASP A 235 -1.76 0.70 2.44
N SER A 236 -1.22 1.85 2.86
CA SER A 236 -1.93 2.76 3.76
C SER A 236 -3.17 3.39 3.12
N ARG A 237 -3.07 3.90 1.89
CA ARG A 237 -4.22 4.50 1.18
C ARG A 237 -5.32 3.48 0.94
N MET A 238 -4.96 2.24 0.59
CA MET A 238 -5.90 1.14 0.39
C MET A 238 -6.68 0.88 1.68
N ASN A 239 -5.99 0.83 2.83
CA ASN A 239 -6.65 0.61 4.12
C ASN A 239 -7.57 1.76 4.52
N VAL A 240 -7.15 3.00 4.31
CA VAL A 240 -8.01 4.18 4.54
C VAL A 240 -9.23 4.12 3.61
N ALA A 241 -9.05 3.79 2.34
CA ALA A 241 -10.16 3.63 1.39
C ALA A 241 -11.14 2.52 1.82
N LEU A 242 -10.65 1.40 2.38
CA LEU A 242 -11.51 0.36 2.97
C LEU A 242 -12.34 0.89 4.14
N ALA A 243 -11.70 1.57 5.11
CA ALA A 243 -12.38 2.13 6.27
C ALA A 243 -13.46 3.15 5.87
N LEU A 244 -13.13 4.06 4.94
CA LEU A 244 -14.06 5.07 4.44
C LEU A 244 -15.20 4.45 3.62
N THR A 245 -14.90 3.43 2.80
CA THR A 245 -15.94 2.70 2.04
C THR A 245 -16.93 2.04 3.00
N ALA A 246 -16.46 1.38 4.06
CA ALA A 246 -17.34 0.80 5.08
C ALA A 246 -18.20 1.88 5.77
N SER A 247 -17.60 3.03 6.10
CA SER A 247 -18.33 4.15 6.73
C SER A 247 -19.41 4.72 5.80
N HIS A 248 -19.10 4.93 4.52
CA HIS A 248 -20.08 5.40 3.52
C HIS A 248 -21.21 4.38 3.28
N TYR A 249 -20.96 3.08 3.45
CA TYR A 249 -22.01 2.05 3.42
C TYR A 249 -22.75 1.87 4.75
N GLY A 250 -22.44 2.68 5.77
CA GLY A 250 -23.24 2.81 6.98
C GLY A 250 -22.59 2.25 8.24
N ALA A 251 -21.39 1.67 8.18
CA ALA A 251 -20.69 1.21 9.37
C ALA A 251 -20.23 2.39 10.26
N THR A 252 -20.18 2.16 11.57
CA THR A 252 -19.54 3.08 12.51
C THR A 252 -18.06 2.74 12.58
N VAL A 253 -17.18 3.60 12.07
CA VAL A 253 -15.75 3.30 11.90
C VAL A 253 -14.92 4.41 12.54
N LEU A 254 -14.24 4.10 13.65
CA LEU A 254 -13.56 5.09 14.48
C LEU A 254 -12.09 4.72 14.71
N ASN A 255 -11.21 5.64 14.33
CA ASN A 255 -9.82 5.65 14.77
C ASN A 255 -9.69 6.42 16.10
N HIS A 256 -8.58 6.21 16.77
CA HIS A 256 -8.26 6.74 18.08
C HIS A 256 -9.31 6.36 19.16
N VAL A 257 -9.79 5.12 19.11
CA VAL A 257 -10.69 4.50 20.09
C VAL A 257 -10.12 3.14 20.50
N GLU A 258 -9.66 3.07 21.74
CA GLU A 258 -9.01 1.89 22.31
C GLU A 258 -10.03 0.95 22.97
N VAL A 259 -9.93 -0.35 22.72
CA VAL A 259 -10.60 -1.36 23.57
C VAL A 259 -9.78 -1.58 24.82
N THR A 260 -10.37 -1.34 25.99
CA THR A 260 -9.71 -1.48 27.30
C THR A 260 -10.17 -2.71 28.08
N GLY A 261 -11.22 -3.39 27.62
CA GLY A 261 -11.72 -4.63 28.23
C GLY A 261 -12.87 -5.25 27.44
N LEU A 262 -13.16 -6.52 27.70
CA LEU A 262 -14.28 -7.25 27.10
C LEU A 262 -15.43 -7.36 28.09
N GLU A 263 -16.65 -7.09 27.62
CA GLU A 263 -17.85 -7.19 28.45
C GLU A 263 -18.45 -8.59 28.29
N LYS A 264 -18.65 -9.30 29.42
CA LYS A 264 -19.24 -10.63 29.45
C LYS A 264 -20.59 -10.62 30.16
N ASP A 265 -21.49 -11.48 29.71
CA ASP A 265 -22.76 -11.75 30.38
C ASP A 265 -22.58 -12.64 31.62
N ALA A 266 -23.68 -12.97 32.31
CA ALA A 266 -23.67 -13.84 33.48
C ALA A 266 -23.19 -15.27 33.19
N ASN A 267 -23.24 -15.71 31.93
CA ASN A 267 -22.77 -17.03 31.47
C ASN A 267 -21.30 -17.01 31.01
N GLY A 268 -20.62 -15.86 31.13
CA GLY A 268 -19.25 -15.67 30.68
C GLY A 268 -19.11 -15.53 29.15
N LYS A 269 -20.20 -15.28 28.42
CA LYS A 269 -20.18 -15.01 26.98
C LYS A 269 -19.95 -13.54 26.71
N ILE A 270 -19.08 -13.22 25.75
CA ILE A 270 -18.80 -11.85 25.34
C ILE A 270 -20.04 -11.25 24.68
N MET A 271 -20.42 -10.05 25.12
CA MET A 271 -21.59 -9.31 24.64
C MET A 271 -21.24 -7.85 24.28
N GLY A 272 -19.95 -7.57 24.07
CA GLY A 272 -19.44 -6.23 23.80
C GLY A 272 -18.04 -5.98 24.35
N ALA A 273 -17.67 -4.71 24.42
CA ALA A 273 -16.39 -4.26 24.94
C ALA A 273 -16.50 -2.93 25.69
N GLN A 274 -15.52 -2.64 26.56
CA GLN A 274 -15.25 -1.29 27.05
C GLN A 274 -14.28 -0.61 26.10
N VAL A 275 -14.60 0.62 25.72
CA VAL A 275 -13.78 1.42 24.82
C VAL A 275 -13.51 2.81 25.37
N ARG A 276 -12.41 3.44 24.95
CA ARG A 276 -12.01 4.78 25.35
C ARG A 276 -11.55 5.61 24.17
N ASP A 277 -12.01 6.86 24.09
CA ASP A 277 -11.48 7.85 23.14
C ASP A 277 -10.10 8.34 23.59
N VAL A 278 -9.04 8.02 22.83
CA VAL A 278 -7.67 8.42 23.19
C VAL A 278 -7.35 9.88 22.80
N LEU A 279 -8.15 10.51 21.96
CA LEU A 279 -7.98 11.93 21.64
C LEU A 279 -8.55 12.84 22.72
N ALA A 280 -9.55 12.38 23.47
CA ALA A 280 -10.18 13.17 24.53
C ALA A 280 -9.15 13.60 25.59
N SER A 281 -8.27 12.68 26.01
CA SER A 281 -7.18 13.00 26.94
C SER A 281 -6.18 14.01 26.34
N LYS A 282 -5.80 13.84 25.07
CA LYS A 282 -4.91 14.76 24.36
C LYS A 282 -5.51 16.16 24.21
N ASN A 283 -6.83 16.26 24.09
CA ASN A 283 -7.56 17.53 23.95
C ASN A 283 -7.92 18.17 25.30
N GLY A 284 -7.54 17.56 26.43
CA GLY A 284 -7.86 18.07 27.77
C GLY A 284 -9.31 17.83 28.20
N ASP A 285 -10.05 16.98 27.50
CA ASP A 285 -11.42 16.58 27.84
C ASP A 285 -11.42 15.29 28.67
N ALA A 286 -11.13 15.42 29.96
CA ALA A 286 -11.05 14.29 30.89
C ALA A 286 -12.39 13.56 31.08
N ALA A 287 -13.51 14.25 30.85
CA ALA A 287 -14.85 13.65 30.96
C ALA A 287 -15.12 12.69 29.79
N SER A 288 -14.82 13.12 28.56
CA SER A 288 -14.93 12.26 27.37
C SER A 288 -13.91 11.13 27.31
N ALA A 289 -12.82 11.23 28.08
CA ALA A 289 -11.75 10.24 28.16
C ALA A 289 -12.07 9.02 29.05
N GLN A 290 -13.23 9.01 29.72
CA GLN A 290 -13.64 7.83 30.51
C GLN A 290 -14.05 6.68 29.59
N PRO A 291 -13.70 5.42 29.93
CA PRO A 291 -14.18 4.26 29.20
C PRO A 291 -15.71 4.16 29.24
N PHE A 292 -16.31 3.76 28.12
CA PHE A 292 -17.74 3.50 28.00
C PHE A 292 -17.99 2.15 27.33
N LYS A 293 -19.19 1.60 27.51
CA LYS A 293 -19.54 0.27 27.00
C LYS A 293 -20.05 0.35 25.57
N VAL A 294 -19.71 -0.67 24.79
CA VAL A 294 -20.25 -0.90 23.44
C VAL A 294 -20.88 -2.28 23.39
N ARG A 295 -22.15 -2.36 23.00
CA ARG A 295 -22.87 -3.64 22.86
C ARG A 295 -22.82 -4.20 21.45
N ALA A 296 -22.51 -5.49 21.34
CA ALA A 296 -22.55 -6.21 20.08
C ALA A 296 -22.86 -7.69 20.29
N LYS A 297 -23.55 -8.31 19.33
CA LYS A 297 -23.84 -9.75 19.31
C LYS A 297 -22.56 -10.58 19.14
N GLY A 298 -21.64 -10.11 18.31
CA GLY A 298 -20.34 -10.73 18.09
C GLY A 298 -19.20 -9.72 18.20
N VAL A 299 -18.06 -10.18 18.74
CA VAL A 299 -16.83 -9.39 18.83
C VAL A 299 -15.73 -10.11 18.05
N VAL A 300 -15.08 -9.37 17.15
CA VAL A 300 -14.01 -9.86 16.27
C VAL A 300 -12.68 -9.21 16.62
N ASN A 301 -11.69 -10.02 16.99
CA ASN A 301 -10.31 -9.62 17.18
C ASN A 301 -9.54 -9.69 15.84
N ALA A 302 -9.17 -8.54 15.31
CA ALA A 302 -8.42 -8.38 14.06
C ALA A 302 -7.19 -7.47 14.26
N THR A 303 -6.56 -7.56 15.44
CA THR A 303 -5.51 -6.62 15.90
C THR A 303 -4.09 -6.98 15.45
N GLY A 304 -3.94 -7.88 14.47
CA GLY A 304 -2.65 -8.21 13.85
C GLY A 304 -1.63 -8.69 14.89
N PRO A 305 -0.44 -8.05 15.02
CA PRO A 305 0.55 -8.44 16.02
C PRO A 305 0.03 -8.38 17.47
N PHE A 306 -1.00 -7.57 17.75
CA PHE A 306 -1.59 -7.40 19.08
C PHE A 306 -2.69 -8.42 19.39
N THR A 307 -2.88 -9.43 18.55
CA THR A 307 -3.93 -10.47 18.71
C THR A 307 -3.93 -11.05 20.12
N ASP A 308 -2.74 -11.38 20.64
CA ASP A 308 -2.60 -12.03 21.93
C ASP A 308 -2.96 -11.12 23.12
N ALA A 309 -2.83 -9.79 22.97
CA ALA A 309 -3.24 -8.85 24.00
C ALA A 309 -4.77 -8.89 24.22
N ILE A 310 -5.55 -8.96 23.14
CA ILE A 310 -7.01 -9.11 23.22
C ILE A 310 -7.40 -10.52 23.71
N HIS A 311 -6.63 -11.56 23.35
CA HIS A 311 -6.83 -12.90 23.92
C HIS A 311 -6.64 -12.94 25.43
N GLN A 312 -5.62 -12.25 25.94
CA GLN A 312 -5.35 -12.17 27.38
C GLN A 312 -6.37 -11.29 28.12
N MET A 313 -6.99 -10.32 27.44
CA MET A 313 -8.16 -9.61 27.98
C MET A 313 -9.38 -10.54 28.14
N ASP A 314 -9.53 -11.56 27.28
CA ASP A 314 -10.58 -12.57 27.41
C ASP A 314 -10.27 -13.61 28.49
N ASP A 315 -9.07 -14.18 28.44
CA ASP A 315 -8.57 -15.19 29.38
C ASP A 315 -7.05 -15.00 29.60
N PRO A 316 -6.63 -14.50 30.79
CA PRO A 316 -5.22 -14.28 31.09
C PRO A 316 -4.33 -15.53 31.02
N SER A 317 -4.91 -16.74 31.08
CA SER A 317 -4.16 -18.00 31.01
C SER A 317 -3.84 -18.44 29.57
N ARG A 318 -4.36 -17.73 28.56
CA ARG A 318 -4.23 -18.12 27.16
C ARG A 318 -2.80 -17.97 26.67
N LYS A 319 -2.29 -19.02 26.03
CA LYS A 319 -0.95 -19.02 25.43
C LYS A 319 -0.92 -18.18 24.16
N PRO A 320 0.16 -17.40 23.92
CA PRO A 320 0.32 -16.64 22.68
C PRO A 320 0.28 -17.53 21.44
N ILE A 321 -0.44 -17.08 20.42
CA ILE A 321 -0.48 -17.74 19.10
C ILE A 321 0.35 -16.98 18.06
N VAL A 322 0.69 -15.72 18.30
CA VAL A 322 1.49 -14.90 17.38
C VAL A 322 2.98 -15.18 17.61
N ALA A 323 3.70 -15.38 16.52
CA ALA A 323 5.15 -15.47 16.44
C ALA A 323 5.65 -14.23 15.66
N PRO A 324 5.75 -13.07 16.33
CA PRO A 324 6.11 -11.80 15.68
C PRO A 324 7.51 -11.84 15.04
N ALA A 325 7.62 -11.24 13.85
CA ALA A 325 8.90 -11.05 13.17
C ALA A 325 9.00 -9.62 12.60
N SER A 326 10.12 -8.95 12.82
CA SER A 326 10.38 -7.62 12.29
C SER A 326 10.83 -7.67 10.84
N GLY A 327 10.30 -6.77 10.04
CA GLY A 327 10.69 -6.52 8.67
C GLY A 327 10.99 -5.06 8.45
N VAL A 328 12.25 -4.78 8.09
CA VAL A 328 12.73 -3.43 7.81
C VAL A 328 12.72 -3.15 6.31
N HIS A 329 12.44 -1.89 5.97
CA HIS A 329 12.58 -1.33 4.64
C HIS A 329 13.27 0.03 4.74
N ILE A 330 13.93 0.41 3.64
CA ILE A 330 14.50 1.73 3.45
C ILE A 330 14.00 2.35 2.16
N MET A 331 13.90 3.67 2.14
CA MET A 331 13.66 4.47 0.94
C MET A 331 14.99 5.05 0.44
N LEU A 332 15.21 4.96 -0.86
CA LEU A 332 16.42 5.34 -1.57
C LEU A 332 16.06 6.27 -2.75
N PRO A 333 17.05 6.96 -3.34
CA PRO A 333 16.84 7.82 -4.49
C PRO A 333 16.26 7.07 -5.70
N LYS A 334 15.56 7.80 -6.56
CA LYS A 334 14.86 7.24 -7.73
C LYS A 334 15.80 6.64 -8.78
N GLU A 335 17.04 7.09 -8.82
CA GLU A 335 18.05 6.71 -9.80
C GLU A 335 18.41 5.22 -9.70
N ILE A 336 18.13 4.58 -8.57
CA ILE A 336 18.36 3.15 -8.34
C ILE A 336 17.36 2.28 -9.13
N CYS A 337 16.11 2.73 -9.27
CA CYS A 337 15.05 2.08 -10.05
C CYS A 337 14.44 3.03 -11.10
N PRO A 338 15.16 3.32 -12.20
CA PRO A 338 14.66 4.19 -13.26
C PRO A 338 13.47 3.57 -14.01
N ASN A 339 12.67 4.42 -14.65
CA ASN A 339 11.61 4.04 -15.60
C ASN A 339 10.53 3.09 -15.04
N GLY A 340 10.32 3.06 -13.73
CA GLY A 340 9.26 2.24 -13.13
C GLY A 340 9.52 0.73 -13.21
N LEU A 341 10.76 0.31 -13.41
CA LEU A 341 11.16 -1.10 -13.41
C LEU A 341 11.76 -1.49 -12.06
N GLY A 342 11.24 -2.56 -11.44
CA GLY A 342 11.79 -3.12 -10.20
C GLY A 342 12.93 -4.09 -10.44
N LEU A 343 13.72 -4.36 -9.38
CA LEU A 343 14.77 -5.37 -9.33
C LEU A 343 14.47 -6.39 -8.23
N LEU A 344 14.87 -7.63 -8.51
CA LEU A 344 14.80 -8.75 -7.58
C LEU A 344 16.17 -9.41 -7.45
N ASP A 345 16.68 -9.48 -6.23
CA ASP A 345 17.72 -10.44 -5.87
C ASP A 345 17.06 -11.68 -5.27
N ALA A 346 17.16 -12.79 -5.97
CA ALA A 346 16.56 -14.05 -5.56
C ALA A 346 17.37 -14.81 -4.48
N ALA A 347 18.61 -14.39 -4.21
CA ALA A 347 19.49 -15.06 -3.26
C ALA A 347 20.51 -14.09 -2.64
N THR A 348 20.08 -13.41 -1.57
CA THR A 348 20.97 -12.60 -0.73
C THR A 348 22.05 -13.45 -0.04
N SER A 349 23.01 -12.81 0.64
CA SER A 349 24.11 -13.52 1.34
C SER A 349 23.69 -14.60 2.34
N ASP A 350 22.45 -14.54 2.82
CA ASP A 350 21.84 -15.49 3.75
C ASP A 350 20.70 -16.33 3.14
N GLY A 351 20.53 -16.30 1.80
CA GLY A 351 19.54 -17.09 1.08
C GLY A 351 18.11 -16.54 1.12
N ARG A 352 17.92 -15.31 1.62
CA ARG A 352 16.67 -14.55 1.51
C ARG A 352 16.55 -13.89 0.13
N VAL A 353 15.48 -13.13 -0.03
CA VAL A 353 15.13 -12.40 -1.25
C VAL A 353 15.04 -10.93 -0.88
N ILE A 354 15.66 -10.06 -1.70
CA ILE A 354 15.52 -8.62 -1.55
C ILE A 354 14.84 -8.03 -2.79
N PHE A 355 13.83 -7.22 -2.56
CA PHE A 355 13.16 -6.44 -3.58
C PHE A 355 13.70 -5.01 -3.54
N VAL A 356 13.94 -4.44 -4.72
CA VAL A 356 14.29 -3.03 -4.92
C VAL A 356 13.31 -2.49 -5.94
N LEU A 357 12.33 -1.72 -5.49
CA LEU A 357 11.12 -1.43 -6.24
C LEU A 357 10.97 0.07 -6.45
N PRO A 358 10.57 0.54 -7.63
CA PRO A 358 10.13 1.91 -7.79
C PRO A 358 8.90 2.15 -6.91
N TRP A 359 8.86 3.29 -6.23
CA TRP A 359 7.77 3.66 -5.35
C TRP A 359 7.59 5.19 -5.31
N GLN A 360 6.49 5.69 -5.87
CA GLN A 360 6.10 7.12 -5.81
C GLN A 360 7.24 8.09 -6.12
N GLY A 361 8.00 7.82 -7.18
CA GLY A 361 9.11 8.67 -7.60
C GLY A 361 10.41 8.46 -6.82
N TYR A 362 10.51 7.39 -6.03
CA TYR A 362 11.69 6.95 -5.27
C TYR A 362 11.92 5.44 -5.42
N THR A 363 12.84 4.87 -4.63
CA THR A 363 13.14 3.43 -4.63
C THR A 363 12.98 2.82 -3.24
N LEU A 364 12.05 1.88 -3.10
CA LEU A 364 11.85 1.07 -1.90
C LEU A 364 12.75 -0.16 -1.93
N ALA A 365 13.56 -0.38 -0.89
CA ALA A 365 14.36 -1.59 -0.75
C ALA A 365 14.03 -2.36 0.54
N GLY A 366 13.95 -3.69 0.44
CA GLY A 366 13.75 -4.57 1.58
C GLY A 366 13.45 -6.02 1.20
N THR A 367 13.40 -6.94 2.17
CA THR A 367 13.22 -6.68 3.61
C THR A 367 14.00 -7.67 4.47
N THR A 368 14.12 -7.36 5.76
CA THR A 368 14.64 -8.27 6.78
C THR A 368 13.53 -9.15 7.38
N ASP A 369 13.91 -10.15 8.18
CA ASP A 369 12.98 -11.09 8.83
C ASP A 369 13.61 -11.65 10.10
N ASN A 370 13.51 -10.90 11.20
CA ASN A 370 14.12 -11.26 12.49
C ASN A 370 13.01 -11.48 13.53
N PRO A 371 13.09 -12.52 14.39
CA PRO A 371 12.22 -12.61 15.56
C PRO A 371 12.28 -11.34 16.39
N CYS A 372 11.14 -10.85 16.89
CA CYS A 372 11.08 -9.63 17.69
C CYS A 372 9.99 -9.73 18.76
N GLU A 373 9.93 -8.76 19.67
CA GLU A 373 8.78 -8.58 20.55
C GLU A 373 7.70 -7.73 19.87
N VAL A 374 6.46 -7.79 20.39
CA VAL A 374 5.37 -6.93 19.91
C VAL A 374 5.51 -5.55 20.54
N GLU A 375 5.81 -4.55 19.71
CA GLU A 375 5.94 -3.15 20.12
C GLU A 375 4.93 -2.26 19.41
N ALA A 376 4.47 -1.20 20.08
CA ALA A 376 3.57 -0.21 19.50
C ALA A 376 4.21 0.57 18.33
N ALA A 377 5.50 0.90 18.47
CA ALA A 377 6.25 1.71 17.50
C ALA A 377 7.61 1.07 17.22
N PRO A 378 7.65 -0.04 16.46
CA PRO A 378 8.90 -0.72 16.12
C PRO A 378 9.79 0.19 15.25
N VAL A 379 11.08 0.22 15.56
CA VAL A 379 12.07 1.07 14.86
C VAL A 379 13.01 0.20 14.04
N ALA A 380 13.43 0.70 12.88
CA ALA A 380 14.45 0.05 12.05
C ALA A 380 15.80 0.08 12.78
N GLN A 381 16.37 -1.09 13.04
CA GLN A 381 17.69 -1.19 13.65
C GLN A 381 18.80 -0.90 12.64
N GLN A 382 19.90 -0.28 13.08
CA GLN A 382 21.00 0.09 12.18
C GLN A 382 21.57 -1.13 11.43
N GLN A 383 21.70 -2.27 12.10
CA GLN A 383 22.17 -3.52 11.49
C GLN A 383 21.28 -4.00 10.31
N ASP A 384 19.96 -3.75 10.39
CA ASP A 384 19.02 -4.15 9.35
C ASP A 384 19.12 -3.21 8.14
N VAL A 385 19.31 -1.91 8.40
CA VAL A 385 19.59 -0.90 7.37
C VAL A 385 20.89 -1.24 6.65
N ASP A 386 21.96 -1.52 7.41
CA ASP A 386 23.28 -1.84 6.86
C ASP A 386 23.24 -3.13 6.02
N PHE A 387 22.47 -4.13 6.47
CA PHE A 387 22.23 -5.33 5.69
C PHE A 387 21.57 -5.01 4.34
N ILE A 388 20.48 -4.22 4.34
CA ILE A 388 19.80 -3.86 3.09
C ILE A 388 20.72 -3.07 2.16
N LEU A 389 21.42 -2.06 2.67
CA LEU A 389 22.37 -1.26 1.87
C LEU A 389 23.45 -2.14 1.25
N LYS A 390 24.00 -3.09 2.02
CA LYS A 390 25.01 -4.03 1.55
C LYS A 390 24.49 -4.96 0.46
N GLU A 391 23.30 -5.53 0.62
CA GLU A 391 22.72 -6.42 -0.39
C GLU A 391 22.36 -5.67 -1.67
N VAL A 392 21.72 -4.49 -1.57
CA VAL A 392 21.41 -3.66 -2.74
C VAL A 392 22.67 -3.23 -3.49
N SER A 393 23.73 -2.84 -2.77
CA SER A 393 25.01 -2.42 -3.38
C SER A 393 25.69 -3.53 -4.20
N LYS A 394 25.39 -4.81 -3.95
CA LYS A 394 25.89 -5.92 -4.78
C LYS A 394 25.25 -5.96 -6.16
N LEU A 395 24.02 -5.44 -6.28
CA LEU A 395 23.33 -5.35 -7.56
C LEU A 395 23.82 -4.18 -8.39
N LEU A 396 24.50 -3.21 -7.77
CA LEU A 396 24.95 -1.98 -8.40
C LEU A 396 26.42 -2.05 -8.84
N THR A 397 26.80 -1.12 -9.72
CA THR A 397 28.19 -0.87 -10.14
C THR A 397 29.08 -0.50 -8.93
N PRO A 398 30.38 -0.84 -8.96
CA PRO A 398 31.30 -0.55 -7.85
C PRO A 398 31.37 0.93 -7.44
N GLU A 399 31.12 1.85 -8.36
CA GLU A 399 31.12 3.30 -8.14
C GLU A 399 29.83 3.81 -7.49
N SER A 400 28.81 2.97 -7.36
CA SER A 400 27.47 3.30 -6.88
C SER A 400 27.09 2.52 -5.61
N VAL A 401 28.09 2.15 -4.82
CA VAL A 401 27.88 1.55 -3.50
C VAL A 401 27.13 2.53 -2.61
N LEU A 402 26.04 2.05 -2.03
CA LEU A 402 25.17 2.86 -1.18
C LEU A 402 25.72 2.96 0.24
N SER A 403 25.42 4.09 0.87
CA SER A 403 25.79 4.43 2.23
C SER A 403 24.56 4.88 3.01
N ARG A 404 24.71 5.12 4.32
CA ARG A 404 23.64 5.64 5.16
C ARG A 404 23.08 6.99 4.66
N LYS A 405 23.92 7.81 4.01
CA LYS A 405 23.52 9.14 3.49
C LYS A 405 22.53 9.05 2.34
N ASP A 406 22.42 7.89 1.70
CA ASP A 406 21.48 7.64 0.61
C ASP A 406 20.10 7.21 1.13
N VAL A 407 19.95 6.97 2.44
CA VAL A 407 18.67 6.55 3.04
C VAL A 407 17.82 7.77 3.36
N LEU A 408 16.68 7.91 2.66
CA LEU A 408 15.74 9.02 2.81
C LEU A 408 14.75 8.78 3.96
N ALA A 409 14.38 7.51 4.16
CA ALA A 409 13.55 7.04 5.27
C ALA A 409 13.84 5.56 5.56
N ALA A 410 13.63 5.12 6.80
CA ALA A 410 13.73 3.73 7.20
C ALA A 410 12.63 3.40 8.22
N TRP A 411 11.97 2.27 8.09
CA TRP A 411 10.94 1.86 9.05
C TRP A 411 10.96 0.35 9.29
N SER A 412 10.37 -0.06 10.41
CA SER A 412 10.14 -1.45 10.76
C SER A 412 8.64 -1.74 10.87
N GLY A 413 8.22 -2.91 10.41
CA GLY A 413 6.90 -3.46 10.65
C GLY A 413 6.98 -4.84 11.28
N ILE A 414 5.95 -5.22 12.04
CA ILE A 414 5.87 -6.53 12.70
C ILE A 414 4.93 -7.43 11.90
N ARG A 415 5.44 -8.54 11.38
CA ARG A 415 4.65 -9.58 10.73
C ARG A 415 3.92 -10.41 11.79
N PRO A 416 2.58 -10.52 11.74
CA PRO A 416 1.83 -11.32 12.69
C PRO A 416 1.81 -12.79 12.26
N LEU A 417 2.97 -13.46 12.20
CA LEU A 417 3.00 -14.89 11.88
C LEU A 417 2.27 -15.66 12.98
N VAL A 418 1.56 -16.74 12.65
CA VAL A 418 0.77 -17.47 13.65
C VAL A 418 1.14 -18.95 13.71
N LYS A 419 1.15 -19.49 14.92
CA LYS A 419 1.30 -20.92 15.20
C LYS A 419 -0.09 -21.53 15.31
N ASN A 420 -0.31 -22.71 14.73
CA ASN A 420 -1.57 -23.41 14.90
C ASN A 420 -1.58 -24.12 16.26
N PRO A 421 -2.47 -23.74 17.22
CA PRO A 421 -2.52 -24.38 18.52
C PRO A 421 -2.95 -25.86 18.46
N ASN A 422 -3.60 -26.28 17.37
CA ASN A 422 -4.09 -27.64 17.16
C ASN A 422 -3.10 -28.53 16.36
N ALA A 423 -1.96 -28.00 15.92
CA ALA A 423 -0.98 -28.79 15.18
C ALA A 423 -0.19 -29.72 16.12
N LYS A 424 -0.01 -30.99 15.70
CA LYS A 424 0.79 -31.99 16.45
C LYS A 424 2.26 -31.60 16.62
N ASN A 425 2.78 -30.75 15.73
CA ASN A 425 4.11 -30.14 15.83
C ASN A 425 3.95 -28.65 16.11
N THR A 426 4.44 -28.21 17.26
CA THR A 426 4.37 -26.83 17.78
C THR A 426 5.19 -25.81 16.97
N GLU A 427 5.91 -26.24 15.94
CA GLU A 427 6.84 -25.45 15.15
C GLU A 427 6.35 -25.06 13.74
N SER A 428 5.26 -25.65 13.23
CA SER A 428 4.79 -25.30 11.88
C SER A 428 3.92 -24.04 11.90
N LEU A 429 4.50 -22.91 11.51
CA LEU A 429 3.77 -21.67 11.25
C LEU A 429 2.68 -21.88 10.20
N VAL A 430 1.50 -21.32 10.44
CA VAL A 430 0.40 -21.28 9.46
C VAL A 430 0.83 -20.33 8.34
N ARG A 431 0.80 -20.84 7.09
CA ARG A 431 1.20 -20.06 5.91
C ARG A 431 0.07 -19.15 5.38
N SER A 432 -1.17 -19.44 5.75
CA SER A 432 -2.39 -18.65 5.49
C SER A 432 -2.78 -17.83 6.73
N HIS A 433 -4.04 -17.39 6.81
CA HIS A 433 -4.67 -16.92 8.03
C HIS A 433 -5.19 -18.08 8.90
N LEU A 434 -5.47 -17.74 10.16
CA LEU A 434 -6.09 -18.60 11.16
C LEU A 434 -7.34 -17.91 11.70
N ILE A 435 -8.47 -18.63 11.67
CA ILE A 435 -9.72 -18.23 12.32
C ILE A 435 -9.94 -19.13 13.53
N THR A 436 -10.12 -18.53 14.71
CA THR A 436 -10.39 -19.27 15.95
C THR A 436 -11.47 -18.60 16.77
N THR A 437 -12.13 -19.38 17.61
CA THR A 437 -13.17 -18.91 18.53
C THR A 437 -12.81 -19.32 19.95
N SER A 438 -12.90 -18.39 20.91
CA SER A 438 -12.73 -18.72 22.33
C SER A 438 -14.00 -19.31 22.95
N PRO A 439 -13.91 -20.00 24.10
CA PRO A 439 -15.09 -20.50 24.81
C PRO A 439 -16.11 -19.40 25.18
N SER A 440 -15.65 -18.18 25.42
CA SER A 440 -16.50 -17.01 25.70
C SER A 440 -17.10 -16.38 24.43
N GLY A 441 -16.70 -16.83 23.23
CA GLY A 441 -17.24 -16.37 21.95
C GLY A 441 -16.40 -15.32 21.22
N LEU A 442 -15.15 -15.05 21.64
CA LEU A 442 -14.26 -14.14 20.90
C LEU A 442 -13.85 -14.78 19.58
N LEU A 443 -14.32 -14.24 18.46
CA LEU A 443 -13.86 -14.63 17.13
C LEU A 443 -12.56 -13.90 16.80
N THR A 444 -11.54 -14.62 16.33
CA THR A 444 -10.22 -14.05 16.01
C THR A 444 -9.82 -14.38 14.59
N CYS A 445 -9.37 -13.38 13.85
CA CYS A 445 -8.69 -13.56 12.56
C CYS A 445 -7.24 -13.06 12.69
N ALA A 446 -6.28 -13.99 12.62
CA ALA A 446 -4.86 -13.70 12.79
C ALA A 446 -4.02 -14.31 11.66
N GLY A 447 -2.80 -13.80 11.46
CA GLY A 447 -1.95 -14.23 10.35
C GLY A 447 -2.34 -13.58 9.02
N GLY A 448 -2.11 -14.31 7.93
CA GLY A 448 -2.43 -13.87 6.59
C GLY A 448 -1.49 -12.80 6.02
N LYS A 449 -1.89 -12.21 4.89
CA LYS A 449 -1.11 -11.25 4.10
C LYS A 449 -2.02 -10.15 3.56
N TRP A 450 -1.42 -9.03 3.17
CA TRP A 450 -2.13 -7.99 2.42
C TRP A 450 -2.83 -8.56 1.19
N THR A 451 -2.16 -9.38 0.37
CA THR A 451 -2.77 -9.96 -0.84
C THR A 451 -4.08 -10.72 -0.57
N THR A 452 -4.22 -11.36 0.59
CA THR A 452 -5.37 -12.22 0.92
C THR A 452 -6.36 -11.57 1.89
N TYR A 453 -6.24 -10.26 2.18
CA TYR A 453 -7.06 -9.61 3.21
C TYR A 453 -8.58 -9.77 2.97
N ARG A 454 -9.02 -9.73 1.71
CA ARG A 454 -10.43 -9.87 1.32
C ARG A 454 -10.91 -11.33 1.48
N GLU A 455 -10.05 -12.27 1.11
CA GLU A 455 -10.02 -13.68 1.54
C GLU A 455 -10.43 -13.86 3.00
N MET A 456 -9.54 -13.36 3.84
CA MET A 456 -9.63 -13.40 5.30
C MET A 456 -10.91 -12.77 5.83
N ALA A 457 -11.33 -11.64 5.24
CA ALA A 457 -12.56 -10.96 5.61
C ALA A 457 -13.80 -11.82 5.31
N GLU A 458 -13.88 -12.37 4.10
CA GLU A 458 -14.99 -13.24 3.67
C GLU A 458 -15.15 -14.44 4.61
N ASP A 459 -14.06 -15.12 4.92
CA ASP A 459 -14.06 -16.27 5.83
C ASP A 459 -14.44 -15.88 7.25
N THR A 460 -13.94 -14.75 7.75
CA THR A 460 -14.22 -14.29 9.12
C THR A 460 -15.69 -13.92 9.26
N VAL A 461 -16.28 -13.22 8.30
CA VAL A 461 -17.72 -12.87 8.33
C VAL A 461 -18.58 -14.11 8.15
N ASN A 462 -18.18 -15.06 7.29
CA ASN A 462 -18.86 -16.36 7.16
C ASN A 462 -18.92 -17.11 8.49
N GLU A 463 -17.81 -17.12 9.24
CA GLU A 463 -17.77 -17.76 10.56
C GLU A 463 -18.57 -16.99 11.60
N ALA A 464 -18.48 -15.66 11.60
CA ALA A 464 -19.25 -14.79 12.48
C ALA A 464 -20.76 -14.99 12.32
N ILE A 465 -21.24 -15.10 11.08
CA ILE A 465 -22.67 -15.35 10.78
C ILE A 465 -23.15 -16.65 11.45
N LYS A 466 -22.35 -17.73 11.36
CA LYS A 466 -22.69 -19.02 11.96
C LYS A 466 -22.62 -18.97 13.49
N LEU A 467 -21.55 -18.40 14.01
CA LEU A 467 -21.25 -18.40 15.44
C LEU A 467 -22.24 -17.57 16.26
N PHE A 468 -22.66 -16.42 15.73
CA PHE A 468 -23.54 -15.47 16.44
C PHE A 468 -24.98 -15.47 15.91
N ASP A 469 -25.34 -16.44 15.07
CA ASP A 469 -26.65 -16.56 14.40
C ASP A 469 -27.11 -15.25 13.73
N LEU A 470 -26.18 -14.55 13.08
CA LEU A 470 -26.49 -13.27 12.42
C LEU A 470 -27.37 -13.50 11.20
N LYS A 471 -28.19 -12.51 10.86
CA LYS A 471 -29.12 -12.57 9.72
C LYS A 471 -28.73 -11.54 8.66
N PRO A 472 -27.78 -11.86 7.77
CA PRO A 472 -27.50 -11.04 6.59
C PRO A 472 -28.77 -10.78 5.78
N GLN A 473 -28.84 -9.60 5.17
CA GLN A 473 -30.01 -9.18 4.41
C GLN A 473 -29.58 -8.40 3.16
N ALA A 474 -30.46 -8.41 2.16
CA ALA A 474 -30.29 -7.55 1.01
C ALA A 474 -30.35 -6.09 1.45
N VAL A 475 -29.37 -5.28 1.03
CA VAL A 475 -29.33 -3.85 1.32
C VAL A 475 -29.01 -3.08 0.05
N ALA A 476 -29.74 -1.98 -0.17
CA ALA A 476 -29.41 -1.01 -1.21
C ALA A 476 -28.23 -0.16 -0.73
N LEU A 477 -27.07 -0.28 -1.38
CA LEU A 477 -25.92 0.54 -1.03
C LEU A 477 -26.12 1.96 -1.57
N PRO A 478 -25.75 3.00 -0.79
CA PRO A 478 -25.78 4.37 -1.28
C PRO A 478 -24.81 4.55 -2.46
N ASP A 479 -25.15 5.47 -3.37
CA ASP A 479 -24.22 5.88 -4.43
C ASP A 479 -23.08 6.70 -3.83
N ILE A 480 -21.89 6.12 -3.83
CA ILE A 480 -20.67 6.78 -3.36
C ILE A 480 -19.83 7.34 -4.52
N SER A 481 -20.24 7.17 -5.78
CA SER A 481 -19.50 7.61 -6.97
C SER A 481 -19.55 9.11 -7.24
N GLY A 482 -20.53 9.82 -6.66
CA GLY A 482 -20.75 11.25 -6.85
C GLY A 482 -21.14 11.67 -8.28
N ALA A 483 -21.36 10.70 -9.18
CA ALA A 483 -21.70 10.93 -10.58
C ALA A 483 -23.06 10.31 -10.98
N GLY A 484 -23.80 9.74 -10.04
CA GLY A 484 -25.11 9.13 -10.29
C GLY A 484 -24.99 7.73 -10.86
N ALA A 485 -24.21 6.87 -10.21
CA ALA A 485 -24.13 5.46 -10.57
C ALA A 485 -25.49 4.79 -10.39
N SER A 486 -25.78 3.77 -11.21
CA SER A 486 -26.93 2.91 -10.99
C SER A 486 -26.84 2.28 -9.60
N GLY A 487 -27.87 2.45 -8.76
CA GLY A 487 -27.90 1.87 -7.43
C GLY A 487 -27.64 0.36 -7.45
N PHE A 488 -26.91 -0.12 -6.45
CA PHE A 488 -26.54 -1.54 -6.32
C PHE A 488 -27.16 -2.13 -5.05
N THR A 489 -27.99 -3.16 -5.22
CA THR A 489 -28.58 -3.91 -4.10
C THR A 489 -27.83 -5.22 -3.90
N THR A 490 -27.29 -5.41 -2.72
CA THR A 490 -26.60 -6.65 -2.34
C THR A 490 -27.62 -7.73 -1.96
N ARG A 491 -27.17 -8.98 -1.81
CA ARG A 491 -28.05 -10.15 -1.54
C ARG A 491 -27.81 -10.78 -0.17
N GLY A 492 -27.15 -10.09 0.75
CA GLY A 492 -26.74 -10.67 2.04
C GLY A 492 -25.63 -11.73 1.94
N VAL A 493 -24.93 -11.80 0.80
CA VAL A 493 -23.77 -12.68 0.57
C VAL A 493 -22.54 -11.86 0.23
N CYS A 494 -21.34 -12.43 0.36
CA CYS A 494 -20.10 -11.73 0.02
C CYS A 494 -20.14 -11.24 -1.43
N CYS A 495 -19.89 -9.94 -1.63
CA CYS A 495 -19.81 -9.33 -2.95
C CYS A 495 -18.54 -8.48 -3.14
N THR A 496 -17.62 -8.52 -2.17
CA THR A 496 -16.46 -7.61 -2.06
C THR A 496 -15.47 -7.69 -3.22
N ARG A 497 -15.51 -8.76 -4.03
CA ARG A 497 -14.73 -8.83 -5.28
C ARG A 497 -15.16 -7.79 -6.33
N ASN A 498 -16.37 -7.27 -6.22
CA ASN A 498 -16.97 -6.34 -7.18
C ASN A 498 -17.40 -5.03 -6.53
N VAL A 499 -16.95 -4.73 -5.32
CA VAL A 499 -17.26 -3.48 -4.61
C VAL A 499 -16.11 -2.51 -4.87
N PRO A 500 -16.26 -1.50 -5.74
CA PRO A 500 -15.24 -0.49 -5.92
C PRO A 500 -15.07 0.30 -4.63
N LEU A 501 -13.84 0.56 -4.24
CA LEU A 501 -13.55 1.38 -3.08
C LEU A 501 -13.77 2.86 -3.45
N ILE A 502 -13.93 3.70 -2.42
CA ILE A 502 -13.89 5.15 -2.57
C ILE A 502 -12.64 5.56 -3.38
N GLY A 503 -12.78 6.50 -4.32
CA GLY A 503 -11.73 6.88 -5.27
C GLY A 503 -11.75 6.12 -6.60
N ALA A 504 -12.33 4.92 -6.66
CA ALA A 504 -12.22 4.05 -7.84
C ALA A 504 -13.23 4.34 -8.98
N HIS A 505 -14.35 5.00 -8.70
CA HIS A 505 -15.51 4.99 -9.60
C HIS A 505 -15.27 5.83 -10.86
N GLY A 506 -14.76 7.04 -10.68
CA GLY A 506 -14.40 7.96 -11.76
C GLY A 506 -12.95 7.84 -12.23
N TYR A 507 -12.17 6.89 -11.69
CA TYR A 507 -10.76 6.76 -12.04
C TYR A 507 -10.56 6.20 -13.45
N SER A 508 -9.64 6.80 -14.19
CA SER A 508 -9.08 6.26 -15.43
C SER A 508 -7.69 6.85 -15.65
N THR A 509 -6.93 6.29 -16.59
CA THR A 509 -5.64 6.85 -17.02
C THR A 509 -5.73 8.29 -17.52
N SER A 510 -6.92 8.75 -17.92
CA SER A 510 -7.17 10.13 -18.35
C SER A 510 -7.48 11.11 -17.22
N LEU A 511 -7.64 10.63 -15.97
CA LEU A 511 -8.10 11.47 -14.86
C LEU A 511 -7.18 12.65 -14.59
N ALA A 512 -5.85 12.48 -14.60
CA ALA A 512 -4.90 13.58 -14.39
C ALA A 512 -5.12 14.72 -15.41
N SER A 513 -5.23 14.38 -16.70
CA SER A 513 -5.52 15.36 -17.75
C SER A 513 -6.90 16.01 -17.58
N GLN A 514 -7.90 15.26 -17.12
CA GLN A 514 -9.23 15.80 -16.84
C GLN A 514 -9.22 16.80 -15.68
N LEU A 515 -8.44 16.53 -14.62
CA LEU A 515 -8.25 17.47 -13.51
C LEU A 515 -7.61 18.77 -14.02
N MET A 516 -6.60 18.68 -14.88
CA MET A 516 -5.93 19.85 -15.50
C MET A 516 -6.84 20.63 -16.47
N GLU A 517 -7.83 19.99 -17.08
CA GLU A 517 -8.82 20.66 -17.94
C GLU A 517 -9.69 21.64 -17.12
N VAL A 518 -9.98 21.30 -15.86
CA VAL A 518 -10.88 22.08 -14.98
C VAL A 518 -10.10 23.00 -14.04
N TYR A 519 -8.97 22.53 -13.52
CA TYR A 519 -8.17 23.19 -12.51
C TYR A 519 -6.80 23.55 -13.09
N ASN A 520 -6.34 24.78 -12.86
CA ASN A 520 -5.00 25.20 -13.25
C ASN A 520 -3.97 24.65 -12.26
N ILE A 521 -3.58 23.39 -12.42
CA ILE A 521 -2.61 22.69 -11.57
C ILE A 521 -1.44 22.12 -12.38
N ASP A 522 -0.29 21.98 -11.72
CA ASP A 522 0.89 21.35 -12.32
C ASP A 522 0.62 19.87 -12.64
N ALA A 523 1.26 19.37 -13.70
CA ALA A 523 1.03 18.00 -14.20
C ALA A 523 1.42 16.91 -13.20
N ASP A 524 2.49 17.12 -12.42
CA ASP A 524 2.94 16.18 -11.40
C ASP A 524 1.98 16.13 -10.19
N ILE A 525 1.38 17.26 -9.83
CA ILE A 525 0.31 17.32 -8.82
C ILE A 525 -0.92 16.57 -9.34
N ALA A 526 -1.33 16.80 -10.59
CA ALA A 526 -2.48 16.11 -11.18
C ALA A 526 -2.29 14.59 -11.21
N ASP A 527 -1.11 14.12 -11.60
CA ASP A 527 -0.74 12.70 -11.61
C ASP A 527 -0.73 12.10 -10.19
N HIS A 528 -0.10 12.79 -9.24
CA HIS A 528 -0.07 12.39 -7.83
C HIS A 528 -1.47 12.25 -7.24
N LEU A 529 -2.34 13.26 -7.47
CA LEU A 529 -3.69 13.25 -6.92
C LEU A 529 -4.55 12.14 -7.55
N ALA A 530 -4.44 11.94 -8.87
CA ALA A 530 -5.15 10.87 -9.55
C ALA A 530 -4.76 9.48 -9.00
N HIS A 531 -3.48 9.22 -8.75
CA HIS A 531 -2.98 7.93 -8.27
C HIS A 531 -3.08 7.73 -6.74
N ASN A 532 -3.40 8.75 -5.95
CA ASN A 532 -3.56 8.60 -4.49
C ASN A 532 -4.99 8.78 -3.99
N TYR A 533 -5.79 9.58 -4.68
CA TYR A 533 -7.17 9.90 -4.30
C TYR A 533 -8.19 9.43 -5.33
N GLY A 534 -7.77 9.10 -6.55
CA GLY A 534 -8.66 8.73 -7.63
C GLY A 534 -9.70 9.83 -7.85
N ASP A 535 -10.97 9.44 -7.99
CA ASP A 535 -12.06 10.41 -8.15
C ASP A 535 -12.26 11.36 -6.95
N ARG A 536 -11.69 11.09 -5.78
CA ARG A 536 -11.74 12.04 -4.65
C ARG A 536 -10.87 13.27 -4.87
N ALA A 537 -9.96 13.25 -5.84
CA ALA A 537 -9.17 14.43 -6.23
C ALA A 537 -10.06 15.62 -6.61
N TRP A 538 -11.25 15.38 -7.17
CA TRP A 538 -12.24 16.42 -7.48
C TRP A 538 -12.67 17.20 -6.23
N THR A 539 -12.99 16.49 -5.14
CA THR A 539 -13.32 17.13 -3.85
C THR A 539 -12.13 17.88 -3.29
N LEU A 540 -10.95 17.27 -3.33
CA LEU A 540 -9.72 17.83 -2.79
C LEU A 540 -9.35 19.17 -3.45
N LEU A 541 -9.49 19.26 -4.77
CA LEU A 541 -9.25 20.51 -5.50
C LEU A 541 -10.37 21.53 -5.29
N SER A 542 -11.61 21.10 -5.01
CA SER A 542 -12.71 22.04 -4.77
C SER A 542 -12.62 22.82 -3.45
N ILE A 543 -11.85 22.34 -2.46
CA ILE A 543 -11.82 22.90 -1.10
C ILE A 543 -10.81 24.04 -0.90
N SER A 544 -9.88 24.26 -1.82
CA SER A 544 -8.82 25.27 -1.69
C SER A 544 -8.73 26.16 -2.92
N PRO A 545 -8.64 27.49 -2.77
CA PRO A 545 -8.33 28.38 -3.89
C PRO A 545 -6.84 28.31 -4.30
N ALA A 546 -5.97 27.79 -3.43
CA ALA A 546 -4.52 27.78 -3.61
C ALA A 546 -4.04 26.38 -4.05
N LEU A 547 -4.37 26.02 -5.30
CA LEU A 547 -4.27 24.65 -5.79
C LEU A 547 -2.84 24.14 -6.05
N ASN A 548 -1.88 25.04 -6.22
CA ASN A 548 -0.47 24.70 -6.46
C ASN A 548 0.44 24.97 -5.25
N THR A 549 -0.12 25.30 -4.09
CA THR A 549 0.70 25.55 -2.90
C THR A 549 1.18 24.22 -2.33
N ARG A 550 2.44 23.92 -2.61
CA ARG A 550 3.11 22.69 -2.17
C ARG A 550 3.52 22.79 -0.69
N LEU A 551 3.47 21.67 0.02
CA LEU A 551 4.04 21.53 1.37
C LEU A 551 5.57 21.60 1.35
N VAL A 552 6.17 21.07 0.28
CA VAL A 552 7.61 21.08 -0.01
C VAL A 552 7.77 21.34 -1.50
N SER A 553 8.59 22.30 -1.89
CA SER A 553 8.72 22.72 -3.29
C SER A 553 9.12 21.60 -4.26
N SER A 554 9.91 20.63 -3.79
CA SER A 554 10.43 19.53 -4.60
C SER A 554 9.46 18.34 -4.78
N LEU A 555 8.26 18.37 -4.19
CA LEU A 555 7.34 17.24 -4.19
C LEU A 555 5.91 17.65 -4.57
N PRO A 556 5.09 16.74 -5.11
CA PRO A 556 3.73 17.06 -5.57
C PRO A 556 2.69 17.12 -4.44
N PHE A 557 3.11 17.20 -3.18
CA PHE A 557 2.20 17.27 -2.04
C PHE A 557 1.72 18.70 -1.82
N ILE A 558 0.41 18.91 -1.75
CA ILE A 558 -0.19 20.23 -1.59
C ILE A 558 -0.89 20.42 -0.24
N GLU A 559 -1.00 21.66 0.19
CA GLU A 559 -1.67 22.03 1.45
C GLU A 559 -3.11 21.49 1.54
N ALA A 560 -3.83 21.46 0.40
CA ALA A 560 -5.20 20.96 0.34
C ALA A 560 -5.34 19.49 0.75
N GLU A 561 -4.28 18.68 0.61
CA GLU A 561 -4.27 17.29 1.09
C GLU A 561 -4.39 17.19 2.61
N VAL A 562 -3.83 18.17 3.34
CA VAL A 562 -3.93 18.21 4.81
C VAL A 562 -5.37 18.46 5.23
N SER A 563 -6.01 19.49 4.68
CA SER A 563 -7.41 19.79 4.96
C SER A 563 -8.33 18.65 4.50
N HIS A 564 -8.08 18.04 3.34
CA HIS A 564 -8.85 16.89 2.87
C HIS A 564 -8.71 15.68 3.82
N GLY A 565 -7.49 15.36 4.23
CA GLY A 565 -7.22 14.27 5.17
C GLY A 565 -8.01 14.42 6.47
N ILE A 566 -8.11 15.65 6.99
CA ILE A 566 -8.85 15.97 8.22
C ILE A 566 -10.37 15.89 7.99
N ARG A 567 -10.86 16.58 6.96
CA ARG A 567 -12.31 16.75 6.72
C ARG A 567 -12.99 15.50 6.16
N SER A 568 -12.26 14.68 5.41
CA SER A 568 -12.86 13.58 4.63
C SER A 568 -12.26 12.21 4.93
N GLU A 569 -11.06 12.14 5.54
CA GLU A 569 -10.34 10.88 5.73
C GLU A 569 -9.98 10.59 7.20
N ALA A 570 -10.67 11.23 8.14
CA ALA A 570 -10.56 11.01 9.59
C ALA A 570 -9.17 11.25 10.21
N ALA A 571 -8.31 12.05 9.56
CA ALA A 571 -7.01 12.41 10.14
C ALA A 571 -7.21 13.33 11.37
N CYS A 572 -6.62 12.95 12.49
CA CYS A 572 -6.77 13.61 13.79
C CYS A 572 -5.43 14.02 14.43
N THR A 573 -4.31 13.48 13.96
CA THR A 573 -2.95 13.75 14.45
C THR A 573 -1.99 14.02 13.28
N ILE A 574 -0.85 14.64 13.56
CA ILE A 574 0.16 14.91 12.53
C ILE A 574 0.68 13.63 11.86
N PRO A 575 1.02 12.55 12.61
CA PRO A 575 1.35 11.26 11.98
C PRO A 575 0.25 10.70 11.06
N ASP A 576 -1.05 11.00 11.30
CA ASP A 576 -2.13 10.56 10.40
C ASP A 576 -1.94 11.16 9.01
N ILE A 577 -1.54 12.44 8.96
CA ILE A 577 -1.36 13.23 7.75
C ILE A 577 -0.06 12.85 7.05
N ILE A 578 1.09 13.06 7.72
CA ILE A 578 2.42 12.93 7.07
C ILE A 578 2.78 11.48 6.78
N ALA A 579 2.25 10.53 7.56
CA ALA A 579 2.63 9.14 7.44
C ALA A 579 1.60 8.28 6.70
N ARG A 580 0.30 8.60 6.75
CA ARG A 580 -0.74 7.69 6.25
C ARG A 580 -1.60 8.25 5.13
N ARG A 581 -1.95 9.55 5.17
CA ARG A 581 -2.68 10.21 4.06
C ARG A 581 -1.73 10.58 2.93
N THR A 582 -0.66 11.33 3.22
CA THR A 582 0.31 11.79 2.20
C THR A 582 1.47 10.82 1.97
N ARG A 583 1.85 10.01 2.98
CA ARG A 583 3.04 9.14 2.96
C ARG A 583 4.39 9.89 2.88
N LEU A 584 4.40 11.21 3.04
CA LEU A 584 5.61 12.03 2.97
C LEU A 584 6.75 11.50 3.85
N SER A 585 6.46 11.08 5.09
CA SER A 585 7.48 10.55 6.01
C SER A 585 8.08 9.19 5.59
N PHE A 586 7.39 8.45 4.71
CA PHE A 586 7.88 7.19 4.16
C PHE A 586 8.69 7.40 2.87
N LEU A 587 8.52 8.54 2.21
CA LEU A 587 9.32 8.91 1.04
C LEU A 587 10.63 9.57 1.47
N ASP A 588 10.54 10.58 2.35
CA ASP A 588 11.69 11.31 2.84
C ASP A 588 11.38 11.94 4.21
N SER A 589 12.07 11.45 5.23
CA SER A 589 11.89 11.90 6.62
C SER A 589 12.36 13.34 6.85
N HIS A 590 13.38 13.80 6.11
CA HIS A 590 13.86 15.18 6.17
C HIS A 590 12.88 16.14 5.48
N LYS A 591 12.32 15.76 4.34
CA LYS A 591 11.26 16.56 3.69
C LYS A 591 9.98 16.58 4.50
N ALA A 592 9.65 15.51 5.21
CA ALA A 592 8.54 15.53 6.17
C ALA A 592 8.79 16.49 7.34
N LEU A 593 10.04 16.61 7.82
CA LEU A 593 10.42 17.61 8.82
C LEU A 593 10.33 19.04 8.26
N GLU A 594 10.76 19.27 7.02
CA GLU A 594 10.64 20.55 6.31
C GLU A 594 9.17 21.01 6.21
N ALA A 595 8.27 20.08 5.86
CA ALA A 595 6.83 20.34 5.75
C ALA A 595 6.13 20.55 7.11
N LEU A 596 6.72 20.05 8.20
CA LEU A 596 6.05 19.91 9.50
C LEU A 596 5.45 21.22 10.03
N PRO A 597 6.14 22.38 10.02
CA PRO A 597 5.56 23.63 10.51
C PRO A 597 4.27 24.00 9.77
N ARG A 598 4.24 23.86 8.44
CA ARG A 598 3.07 24.22 7.64
C ARG A 598 1.91 23.24 7.85
N VAL A 599 2.21 21.94 7.94
CA VAL A 599 1.21 20.92 8.25
C VAL A 599 0.61 21.16 9.64
N LEU A 600 1.43 21.52 10.64
CA LEU A 600 0.97 21.87 11.99
C LEU A 600 0.03 23.09 11.98
N ASP A 601 0.35 24.14 11.22
CA ASP A 601 -0.48 25.34 11.14
C ASP A 601 -1.87 25.04 10.56
N ILE A 602 -1.92 24.30 9.46
CA ILE A 602 -3.18 23.90 8.81
C ILE A 602 -3.97 22.99 9.75
N ALA A 603 -3.35 21.93 10.28
CA ALA A 603 -4.02 20.98 11.15
C ALA A 603 -4.53 21.61 12.45
N SER A 604 -3.71 22.48 13.07
CA SER A 604 -4.10 23.21 14.27
C SER A 604 -5.31 24.12 14.02
N THR A 605 -5.42 24.70 12.83
CA THR A 605 -6.55 25.55 12.45
C THR A 605 -7.81 24.73 12.20
N GLU A 606 -7.69 23.67 11.39
CA GLU A 606 -8.81 22.79 11.01
C GLU A 606 -9.39 22.03 12.22
N LEU A 607 -8.54 21.57 13.13
CA LEU A 607 -8.93 20.81 14.32
C LEU A 607 -9.07 21.68 15.58
N GLN A 608 -8.89 23.00 15.45
CA GLN A 608 -9.03 23.98 16.54
C GLN A 608 -8.18 23.63 17.78
N TRP A 609 -6.92 23.26 17.56
CA TRP A 609 -6.01 22.89 18.64
C TRP A 609 -5.62 24.09 19.50
N SER A 610 -5.53 23.85 20.82
CA SER A 610 -4.88 24.79 21.73
C SER A 610 -3.37 24.85 21.46
N ALA A 611 -2.70 25.91 21.93
CA ALA A 611 -1.24 26.01 21.82
C ALA A 611 -0.52 24.81 22.44
N ALA A 612 -0.99 24.34 23.62
CA ALA A 612 -0.45 23.16 24.28
C ALA A 612 -0.64 21.88 23.44
N ARG A 613 -1.82 21.71 22.81
CA ARG A 613 -2.09 20.57 21.92
C ARG A 613 -1.19 20.58 20.70
N LYS A 614 -0.99 21.75 20.09
CA LYS A 614 -0.11 21.94 18.92
C LYS A 614 1.35 21.61 19.25
N GLU A 615 1.86 22.06 20.40
CA GLU A 615 3.23 21.72 20.84
C GLU A 615 3.38 20.23 21.14
N GLN A 616 2.37 19.59 21.75
CA GLN A 616 2.39 18.12 21.94
C GLN A 616 2.42 17.38 20.60
N GLU A 617 1.61 17.80 19.61
CA GLU A 617 1.62 17.20 18.27
C GLU A 617 2.95 17.41 17.54
N LYS A 618 3.60 18.57 17.72
CA LYS A 618 4.95 18.81 17.20
C LYS A 618 5.96 17.84 17.81
N ALA A 619 5.95 17.66 19.13
CA ALA A 619 6.84 16.74 19.82
C ALA A 619 6.60 15.28 19.39
N ASP A 620 5.34 14.85 19.32
CA ASP A 620 4.94 13.52 18.86
C ASP A 620 5.40 13.28 17.40
N ALA A 621 5.24 14.28 16.53
CA ALA A 621 5.66 14.21 15.14
C ALA A 621 7.18 14.11 14.98
N ILE A 622 7.97 14.89 15.72
CA ILE A 622 9.44 14.81 15.69
C ILE A 622 9.90 13.44 16.18
N LYS A 623 9.32 12.93 17.28
CA LYS A 623 9.61 11.58 17.78
C LYS A 623 9.28 10.51 16.73
N PHE A 624 8.14 10.66 16.05
CA PHE A 624 7.77 9.76 14.96
C PHE A 624 8.77 9.83 13.80
N LEU A 625 9.19 11.02 13.36
CA LEU A 625 10.17 11.17 12.28
C LEU A 625 11.54 10.59 12.66
N ALA A 626 11.98 10.71 13.92
CA ALA A 626 13.17 10.04 14.42
C ALA A 626 13.07 8.51 14.27
N SER A 627 11.89 7.92 14.51
CA SER A 627 11.65 6.49 14.26
C SER A 627 11.68 6.10 12.79
N MET A 628 11.56 7.08 11.87
CA MET A 628 11.64 6.90 10.42
C MET A 628 13.08 7.04 9.88
N GLY A 629 14.08 7.01 10.76
CA GLY A 629 15.49 7.08 10.40
C GLY A 629 16.06 8.50 10.29
N LEU A 630 15.30 9.52 10.69
CA LEU A 630 15.79 10.89 10.79
C LEU A 630 16.87 10.96 11.89
N GLU A 631 18.09 11.34 11.53
CA GLU A 631 19.16 11.56 12.51
C GLU A 631 18.77 12.73 13.43
N GLN A 632 18.81 12.50 14.75
CA GLN A 632 18.72 13.61 15.69
C GLN A 632 19.94 14.49 15.47
N GLN A 633 19.74 15.75 15.07
CA GLN A 633 20.81 16.73 15.16
C GLN A 633 21.27 16.74 16.62
N THR A 634 22.44 16.17 16.89
CA THR A 634 23.13 16.40 18.16
C THR A 634 23.35 17.90 18.26
N ASP A 635 22.94 18.51 19.37
CA ASP A 635 23.09 19.94 19.63
C ASP A 635 24.52 20.41 19.38
N ALA A 636 24.77 20.87 18.15
CA ALA A 636 25.91 21.69 17.80
C ALA A 636 25.35 23.10 17.57
N PRO A 637 25.94 24.16 18.17
CA PRO A 637 25.40 25.50 18.02
C PRO A 637 25.33 25.87 16.54
N VAL A 638 24.20 26.40 16.11
CA VAL A 638 24.00 27.01 14.79
C VAL A 638 25.00 28.15 14.64
N GLN A 639 26.17 27.87 14.08
CA GLN A 639 26.97 28.88 13.42
C GLN A 639 26.36 29.08 12.04
N ALA A 640 25.91 30.32 11.79
CA ALA A 640 25.42 30.75 10.49
C ALA A 640 26.48 30.41 9.42
N SER A 641 26.18 29.42 8.58
CA SER A 641 27.01 29.06 7.45
C SER A 641 26.90 30.17 6.40
N GLN A 642 28.01 30.88 6.20
CA GLN A 642 28.25 31.63 4.98
C GLN A 642 28.18 30.67 3.79
N GLU A 643 27.60 31.14 2.68
CA GLU A 643 27.51 30.44 1.41
C GLU A 643 28.89 29.92 0.95
N GLU A 644 29.18 28.65 1.17
CA GLU A 644 30.25 27.95 0.46
C GLU A 644 29.71 27.51 -0.91
N LYS A 645 30.10 28.26 -1.94
CA LYS A 645 29.95 27.86 -3.35
C LYS A 645 30.65 26.52 -3.56
N MET A 646 29.90 25.53 -4.02
CA MET A 646 30.46 24.28 -4.56
C MET A 646 31.46 24.59 -5.68
N PRO A 647 32.63 23.93 -5.72
CA PRO A 647 33.56 24.08 -6.83
C PRO A 647 32.96 23.41 -8.07
N VAL A 648 32.71 24.23 -9.10
CA VAL A 648 32.37 23.78 -10.45
C VAL A 648 33.53 22.92 -10.97
N ARG A 649 33.31 21.61 -11.13
CA ARG A 649 34.19 20.77 -11.94
C ARG A 649 34.00 21.18 -13.39
N SER A 650 35.03 21.78 -13.98
CA SER A 650 35.14 22.06 -15.41
C SER A 650 35.05 20.75 -16.18
N ILE A 651 33.95 20.59 -16.93
CA ILE A 651 33.85 19.60 -18.01
C ILE A 651 34.63 20.19 -19.18
N GLU A 652 35.77 19.59 -19.52
CA GLU A 652 36.44 19.87 -20.79
C GLU A 652 35.52 19.45 -21.94
N HIS A 653 34.99 20.43 -22.68
CA HIS A 653 34.27 20.19 -23.92
C HIS A 653 35.24 19.68 -24.98
N SER A 654 35.23 18.37 -25.23
CA SER A 654 35.80 17.82 -26.47
C SER A 654 34.91 18.22 -27.64
N SER A 655 35.48 18.97 -28.59
CA SER A 655 34.82 19.45 -29.79
C SER A 655 34.76 18.37 -30.87
N HIS A 656 33.69 17.58 -30.89
CA HIS A 656 33.32 16.77 -32.06
C HIS A 656 31.84 17.02 -32.43
N PRO A 657 31.54 17.34 -33.70
CA PRO A 657 30.17 17.61 -34.13
C PRO A 657 29.36 16.30 -34.18
N THR A 658 28.20 16.29 -33.53
CA THR A 658 27.24 15.17 -33.59
C THR A 658 26.31 15.41 -34.78
N ARG A 659 26.31 14.48 -35.75
CA ARG A 659 25.40 14.50 -36.91
C ARG A 659 24.00 14.06 -36.50
N VAL A 660 22.99 14.89 -36.77
CA VAL A 660 21.57 14.50 -36.82
C VAL A 660 20.99 15.04 -38.12
N GLY A 661 20.45 14.18 -38.98
CA GLY A 661 19.63 14.60 -40.14
C GLY A 661 20.32 15.25 -41.34
N GLY A 662 21.65 15.32 -41.40
CA GLY A 662 22.38 15.64 -42.66
C GLY A 662 22.37 17.10 -43.13
N LEU A 663 22.12 18.08 -42.25
CA LEU A 663 22.27 19.51 -42.55
C LEU A 663 22.90 20.25 -41.36
N ASP A 664 23.93 21.07 -41.61
CA ASP A 664 24.58 21.92 -40.61
C ASP A 664 23.79 23.24 -40.45
N VAL A 665 23.49 23.64 -39.21
CA VAL A 665 22.85 24.93 -38.89
C VAL A 665 23.65 25.62 -37.78
N ASP A 666 24.10 26.85 -38.05
CA ASP A 666 24.83 27.72 -37.12
C ASP A 666 23.84 28.52 -36.26
N LEU A 667 23.99 28.46 -34.93
CA LEU A 667 23.07 29.06 -33.95
C LEU A 667 23.65 30.27 -33.20
N ASN A 668 24.77 30.84 -33.66
CA ASN A 668 25.38 32.00 -33.01
C ASN A 668 24.93 33.34 -33.58
N GLY A 669 23.66 33.67 -33.41
CA GLY A 669 23.19 35.02 -33.69
C GLY A 669 21.77 35.24 -33.23
N LEU A 670 21.60 35.77 -32.01
CA LEU A 670 20.54 36.70 -31.57
C LEU A 670 20.63 36.86 -30.04
N GLY A 671 21.35 37.88 -29.59
CA GLY A 671 21.44 38.26 -28.19
C GLY A 671 21.62 39.78 -28.06
N GLY A 672 20.50 40.51 -28.08
CA GLY A 672 20.47 41.95 -27.83
C GLY A 672 20.55 42.27 -26.34
N THR A 673 21.46 43.17 -25.99
CA THR A 673 21.70 43.68 -24.63
C THR A 673 20.68 44.74 -24.22
N SER A 674 20.04 44.58 -23.06
CA SER A 674 19.28 45.63 -22.37
C SER A 674 19.93 45.93 -21.02
N SER A 675 20.41 47.17 -20.86
CA SER A 675 20.97 47.77 -19.65
C SER A 675 19.86 48.25 -18.70
N TYR A 676 19.96 47.96 -17.40
CA TYR A 676 19.39 48.83 -16.36
C TYR A 676 20.23 48.81 -15.08
N SER A 677 20.56 50.02 -14.64
CA SER A 677 21.40 50.41 -13.51
C SER A 677 20.70 50.23 -12.16
N LYS A 678 21.45 49.74 -11.15
CA LYS A 678 21.13 49.86 -9.73
C LYS A 678 21.81 51.09 -9.14
N SER A 679 21.04 51.99 -8.54
CA SER A 679 21.51 52.91 -7.49
C SER A 679 21.27 52.25 -6.12
N ARG A 680 22.29 52.27 -5.27
CA ARG A 680 22.22 51.98 -3.83
C ARG A 680 22.22 53.31 -3.10
N ASP A 681 21.38 53.41 -2.07
CA ASP A 681 21.67 54.16 -0.86
C ASP A 681 21.61 53.16 0.31
N ASP A 682 22.56 53.34 1.23
CA ASP A 682 22.87 52.71 2.52
C ASP A 682 23.28 51.22 2.59
#